data_AF-A0A7C5IQD7-F1
#
_entry.id   AF-A0A7C5IQD7-F1
#
_cell.length_a   1.000
_cell.length_b   1.000
_cell.length_c   1.000
_cell.angle_alpha   90.00
_cell.angle_beta   90.00
_cell.angle_gamma   90.00
#
_symmetry.space_group_name_H-M   'P 1'
#
loop_
_entity.id
_entity.type
_entity.pdbx_description
1 polymer ?
#
loop_
_entity_poly.entity_id
_entity_poly.type
_entity_poly.pdbx_seq_one_letter_code
_entity_poly.pdbx_strand_id
1 'polypeptide(L)'
;MQYGYASDGNKKPQNIQYASTPNAPRSQSEEQANAKSVGCISCHTDSDAKTMHNIPSVVLGCTDCHGGAADIVLPNGISKDSKAYKKVRDKAHVLPLYPEAWQYPSSANPKRTYTLLNKESPEFIRFTNPSDYRVAREACGACHLNEIVSAERSLMATGAMLWGGAAYNNGILAFKNYIIGEAYTRAGEPAVLTSPNSENGLTQTQIAAGILQKLVPLPTWNVIPPADIFRVFERGGRNNGTQFPEIGLPNAAGQIQRLEEPGRPDIRQSNRGPGTGLRVAIPVLNIHKTRLNDPFTWFMGTNDQPGDYRNSGCASCHVVYANDREPRHSSIYAKFGRDGQTQTIDPTIPKNESGHPLKHEFTRAIPTSQCMNCHMHQPNVFLNSFLGYTMWDYESDAPPMWPEKQKYPTSKERREINKRNPEAAAAIGKWGDEEFVRNVYDLNPKLNDTQFADYHGHGWNFRGVFKRDRKGNLLDKDGNIISNDDPEKWRKKEESKFTPIGTNPGKTVHMMSIHAEKGMQCADCHFAQDSHGTGYIHGEVANAVEIRCKDCHGTASKYPNAYTSGPASRPGGTDLLALRNPDGKRRFEWIKKDGRDVFIQRSIVDPKLEWEVSLVKDSVTKGHPKYNKKAARAKTISKNNIDWGLGVPKDQLAHNDEEMECFTCHLSWTTSCAGCHLPIEANWKTKSH
;
A
#
# COMPACT_ATOMS: atom_id res chain seq x y z
N MET A 1 13.41 -26.29 0.80
CA MET A 1 12.58 -25.07 0.88
C MET A 1 13.27 -23.97 0.09
N GLN A 2 12.73 -23.57 -1.06
CA GLN A 2 13.28 -22.50 -1.90
C GLN A 2 12.25 -21.36 -1.92
N TYR A 3 12.30 -20.51 -0.91
CA TYR A 3 11.50 -19.29 -0.83
C TYR A 3 12.26 -18.16 -1.53
N GLY A 4 11.50 -17.23 -2.13
CA GLY A 4 11.96 -16.14 -3.01
C GLY A 4 13.38 -15.69 -2.69
N TYR A 5 14.31 -16.04 -3.55
CA TYR A 5 15.66 -15.55 -3.47
C TYR A 5 15.60 -14.03 -3.71
N ALA A 6 16.18 -13.24 -2.81
CA ALA A 6 16.57 -11.89 -3.16
C ALA A 6 17.46 -11.97 -4.42
N SER A 7 17.35 -11.02 -5.35
CA SER A 7 18.24 -10.97 -6.51
C SER A 7 19.74 -11.00 -6.12
N ASP A 8 20.03 -10.67 -4.85
CA ASP A 8 21.36 -10.51 -4.27
C ASP A 8 21.64 -11.49 -3.10
N GLY A 9 20.75 -12.44 -2.83
CA GLY A 9 20.91 -13.45 -1.76
C GLY A 9 22.02 -14.48 -2.00
N ASN A 10 22.84 -14.28 -3.04
CA ASN A 10 24.04 -15.05 -3.38
C ASN A 10 25.33 -14.42 -2.81
N LYS A 11 25.23 -13.26 -2.16
CA LYS A 11 26.36 -12.61 -1.49
C LYS A 11 26.71 -13.38 -0.21
N LYS A 12 28.01 -13.56 0.06
CA LYS A 12 28.47 -14.38 1.19
C LYS A 12 28.16 -13.68 2.52
N PRO A 13 27.53 -14.37 3.50
CA PRO A 13 27.36 -13.80 4.83
C PRO A 13 28.72 -13.66 5.52
N GLN A 14 28.84 -12.66 6.38
CA GLN A 14 29.95 -12.54 7.30
C GLN A 14 29.77 -13.47 8.50
N ASN A 15 30.86 -13.99 9.03
CA ASN A 15 30.85 -14.74 10.28
C ASN A 15 30.90 -13.76 11.46
N ILE A 16 29.72 -13.34 11.94
CA ILE A 16 29.57 -12.40 13.05
C ILE A 16 28.84 -13.09 14.19
N GLN A 17 29.34 -12.91 15.41
CA GLN A 17 28.62 -13.24 16.63
C GLN A 17 27.99 -11.97 17.19
N TYR A 18 26.67 -11.92 17.25
CA TYR A 18 25.94 -10.76 17.76
C TYR A 18 25.81 -10.80 19.27
N ALA A 19 25.92 -9.63 19.90
CA ALA A 19 25.59 -9.45 21.30
C ALA A 19 24.06 -9.46 21.47
N SER A 20 23.58 -10.10 22.54
CA SER A 20 22.16 -10.02 22.90
C SER A 20 21.83 -8.62 23.40
N THR A 21 20.76 -8.02 22.87
CA THR A 21 20.23 -6.74 23.33
C THR A 21 18.96 -7.00 24.16
N PRO A 22 18.87 -6.54 25.42
CA PRO A 22 17.66 -6.67 26.22
C PRO A 22 16.43 -6.05 25.56
N ASN A 23 15.23 -6.48 25.93
CA ASN A 23 13.99 -5.81 25.50
C ASN A 23 13.97 -4.37 26.02
N ALA A 24 13.38 -3.47 25.23
CA ALA A 24 13.17 -2.09 25.65
C ALA A 24 12.33 -2.05 26.95
N PRO A 25 12.76 -1.31 27.97
CA PRO A 25 12.02 -1.23 29.22
C PRO A 25 10.72 -0.45 29.03
N ARG A 26 9.70 -0.79 29.81
CA ARG A 26 8.45 0.00 29.86
C ARG A 26 8.70 1.40 30.44
N SER A 27 9.64 1.52 31.37
CA SER A 27 10.01 2.77 32.04
C SER A 27 11.44 2.68 32.57
N GLN A 28 12.15 3.80 32.62
CA GLN A 28 13.47 3.97 33.23
C GLN A 28 13.72 5.45 33.57
N SER A 29 14.80 5.76 34.27
CA SER A 29 15.21 7.15 34.52
C SER A 29 15.88 7.79 33.30
N GLU A 30 15.89 9.12 33.23
CA GLU A 30 16.61 9.85 32.17
C GLU A 30 18.11 9.53 32.18
N GLU A 31 18.71 9.38 33.36
CA GLU A 31 20.12 9.00 33.51
C GLU A 31 20.43 7.65 32.85
N GLN A 32 19.55 6.65 33.05
CA GLN A 32 19.68 5.34 32.42
C GLN A 32 19.54 5.43 30.89
N ALA A 33 18.56 6.19 30.39
CA ALA A 33 18.38 6.40 28.95
C ALA A 33 19.57 7.15 28.31
N ASN A 34 20.12 8.15 28.99
CA ASN A 34 21.30 8.89 28.54
C ASN A 34 22.55 8.00 28.50
N ALA A 35 22.77 7.16 29.51
CA ALA A 35 23.85 6.19 29.53
C ALA A 35 23.74 5.19 28.34
N LYS A 36 22.52 4.85 27.96
CA LYS A 36 22.21 4.01 26.77
C LYS A 36 22.22 4.77 25.44
N SER A 37 22.64 6.03 25.43
CA SER A 37 22.67 6.88 24.22
C SER A 37 24.01 7.56 24.00
N VAL A 38 24.86 7.68 25.03
CA VAL A 38 26.07 8.53 25.03
C VAL A 38 27.03 8.26 23.85
N GLY A 39 27.24 7.00 23.49
CA GLY A 39 28.05 6.62 22.33
C GLY A 39 27.41 7.01 21.01
N CYS A 40 26.11 6.74 20.85
CA CYS A 40 25.36 7.08 19.63
C CYS A 40 25.36 8.60 19.37
N ILE A 41 25.05 9.40 20.39
CA ILE A 41 24.96 10.86 20.27
C ILE A 41 26.34 11.52 20.06
N SER A 42 27.44 10.84 20.34
CA SER A 42 28.78 11.36 20.01
C SER A 42 29.03 11.50 18.51
N CYS A 43 28.31 10.72 17.68
CA CYS A 43 28.33 10.82 16.21
C CYS A 43 27.08 11.53 15.66
N HIS A 44 25.90 11.12 16.15
CA HIS A 44 24.60 11.57 15.66
C HIS A 44 24.19 12.93 16.24
N THR A 45 24.81 13.39 17.34
CA THR A 45 24.55 14.68 18.01
C THR A 45 23.07 14.87 18.36
N ASP A 46 22.32 15.67 17.58
CA ASP A 46 20.89 15.87 17.75
C ASP A 46 20.06 14.97 16.81
N SER A 47 18.93 14.47 17.33
CA SER A 47 17.90 13.75 16.56
C SER A 47 16.55 14.45 16.68
N ASP A 48 15.70 14.32 15.65
CA ASP A 48 14.43 15.07 15.56
C ASP A 48 13.51 14.81 16.76
N ALA A 49 13.34 13.53 17.11
CA ALA A 49 12.75 13.08 18.35
C ALA A 49 13.61 11.95 18.93
N LYS A 50 14.24 12.19 20.09
CA LYS A 50 15.22 11.27 20.72
C LYS A 50 14.72 9.83 20.84
N THR A 51 13.45 9.67 21.20
CA THR A 51 12.79 8.37 21.38
C THR A 51 11.85 8.02 20.24
N MET A 52 11.84 8.81 19.15
CA MET A 52 10.79 8.87 18.12
C MET A 52 9.38 9.25 18.61
N HIS A 53 9.16 9.39 19.92
CA HIS A 53 7.89 9.78 20.50
C HIS A 53 7.91 11.27 20.84
N ASN A 54 6.88 12.02 20.41
CA ASN A 54 6.73 13.44 20.76
C ASN A 54 6.05 13.66 22.13
N ILE A 55 6.16 12.69 23.03
CA ILE A 55 5.58 12.74 24.37
C ILE A 55 6.72 12.64 25.40
N PRO A 56 6.93 13.67 26.26
CA PRO A 56 8.05 13.69 27.20
C PRO A 56 8.07 12.52 28.20
N SER A 57 6.93 11.88 28.43
CA SER A 57 6.80 10.74 29.34
C SER A 57 7.48 9.45 28.84
N VAL A 58 7.85 9.37 27.56
CA VAL A 58 8.57 8.19 27.02
C VAL A 58 10.07 8.42 27.13
N VAL A 59 10.68 7.71 28.06
CA VAL A 59 12.12 7.79 28.36
C VAL A 59 12.83 6.52 27.89
N LEU A 60 13.46 6.59 26.72
CA LEU A 60 14.19 5.51 26.07
C LEU A 60 15.55 6.00 25.60
N GLY A 61 16.58 5.17 25.70
CA GLY A 61 17.88 5.42 25.09
C GLY A 61 17.95 4.85 23.67
N CYS A 62 18.93 5.30 22.87
CA CYS A 62 19.11 4.84 21.49
C CYS A 62 19.22 3.31 21.42
N THR A 63 20.00 2.70 22.32
CA THR A 63 20.22 1.25 22.32
C THR A 63 19.06 0.44 22.93
N ASP A 64 18.09 1.07 23.61
CA ASP A 64 16.88 0.35 24.03
C ASP A 64 16.06 -0.09 22.82
N CYS A 65 15.95 0.76 21.80
CA CYS A 65 15.25 0.43 20.57
C CYS A 65 16.17 -0.33 19.60
N HIS A 66 17.34 0.23 19.30
CA HIS A 66 18.20 -0.24 18.20
C HIS A 66 19.25 -1.29 18.62
N GLY A 67 19.56 -1.44 19.90
CA GLY A 67 20.76 -2.16 20.34
C GLY A 67 22.05 -1.41 19.96
N GLY A 68 23.14 -2.16 19.75
CA GLY A 68 24.48 -1.57 19.54
C GLY A 68 25.20 -1.22 20.84
N ALA A 69 26.39 -0.63 20.72
CA ALA A 69 27.26 -0.35 21.87
C ALA A 69 27.18 1.12 22.30
N ALA A 70 26.49 1.38 23.42
CA ALA A 70 26.29 2.73 23.94
C ALA A 70 27.55 3.35 24.57
N ASP A 71 28.54 2.55 24.92
CA ASP A 71 29.78 2.96 25.60
C ASP A 71 30.90 3.34 24.62
N ILE A 72 30.72 3.10 23.33
CA ILE A 72 31.68 3.47 22.28
C ILE A 72 31.45 4.93 21.87
N VAL A 73 32.29 5.82 22.40
CA VAL A 73 32.22 7.28 22.17
C VAL A 73 33.25 7.72 21.12
N LEU A 74 32.83 8.57 20.19
CA LEU A 74 33.70 9.22 19.20
C LEU A 74 34.60 10.24 19.89
N PRO A 75 35.95 10.11 19.78
CA PRO A 75 36.86 11.12 20.31
C PRO A 75 36.69 12.46 19.59
N ASN A 76 36.89 13.56 20.32
CA ASN A 76 36.83 14.92 19.76
C ASN A 76 37.86 15.11 18.63
N GLY A 77 37.47 15.87 17.60
CA GLY A 77 38.36 16.24 16.49
C GLY A 77 38.53 15.18 15.40
N ILE A 78 37.82 14.05 15.47
CA ILE A 78 37.85 13.02 14.44
C ILE A 78 36.91 13.41 13.28
N SER A 79 37.47 13.54 12.08
CA SER A 79 36.68 13.80 10.85
C SER A 79 35.84 12.58 10.44
N LYS A 80 34.61 12.82 9.97
CA LYS A 80 33.65 11.79 9.51
C LYS A 80 34.19 10.88 8.40
N ASP A 81 35.03 11.41 7.53
CA ASP A 81 35.59 10.66 6.40
C ASP A 81 36.82 9.82 6.79
N SER A 82 37.33 9.99 8.02
CA SER A 82 38.55 9.34 8.48
C SER A 82 38.37 7.84 8.71
N LYS A 83 39.47 7.09 8.58
CA LYS A 83 39.52 5.67 8.98
C LYS A 83 39.21 5.47 10.46
N ALA A 84 39.56 6.45 11.31
CA ALA A 84 39.29 6.41 12.74
C ALA A 84 37.78 6.48 13.02
N TYR A 85 37.05 7.37 12.35
CA TYR A 85 35.58 7.46 12.45
C TYR A 85 34.93 6.14 12.05
N LYS A 86 35.33 5.56 10.91
CA LYS A 86 34.82 4.26 10.44
C LYS A 86 35.04 3.16 11.47
N LYS A 87 36.23 3.10 12.09
CA LYS A 87 36.54 2.11 13.13
C LYS A 87 35.69 2.30 14.41
N VAL A 88 35.39 3.54 14.80
CA VAL A 88 34.50 3.83 15.94
C VAL A 88 33.07 3.43 15.60
N ARG A 89 32.56 3.87 14.44
CA ARG A 89 31.24 3.49 13.92
C ARG A 89 31.06 1.98 13.90
N ASP A 90 32.01 1.24 13.31
CA ASP A 90 31.89 -0.21 13.15
C ASP A 90 31.91 -0.96 14.49
N LYS A 91 32.47 -0.37 15.54
CA LYS A 91 32.41 -0.89 16.91
C LYS A 91 31.10 -0.54 17.62
N ALA A 92 30.54 0.63 17.34
CA ALA A 92 29.30 1.09 17.94
C ALA A 92 28.06 0.44 17.30
N HIS A 93 28.09 0.25 15.98
CA HIS A 93 26.98 -0.26 15.18
C HIS A 93 26.87 -1.78 15.28
N VAL A 94 25.64 -2.28 15.16
CA VAL A 94 25.42 -3.68 14.76
C VAL A 94 25.69 -3.76 13.25
N LEU A 95 26.58 -4.66 12.84
CA LEU A 95 26.97 -4.83 11.43
C LEU A 95 26.04 -5.81 10.72
N PRO A 96 25.77 -5.65 9.41
CA PRO A 96 24.92 -6.60 8.66
C PRO A 96 25.64 -7.92 8.40
N LEU A 97 24.90 -9.05 8.37
CA LEU A 97 25.42 -10.32 7.84
C LEU A 97 25.81 -10.17 6.37
N TYR A 98 25.05 -9.39 5.58
CA TYR A 98 25.23 -9.23 4.14
C TYR A 98 25.60 -7.78 3.75
N PRO A 99 26.80 -7.28 4.08
CA PRO A 99 27.15 -5.86 3.87
C PRO A 99 27.01 -5.38 2.43
N GLU A 100 27.36 -6.22 1.46
CA GLU A 100 27.22 -5.88 0.04
C GLU A 100 25.75 -5.85 -0.42
N ALA A 101 24.85 -6.61 0.21
CA ALA A 101 23.41 -6.55 -0.08
C ALA A 101 22.76 -5.30 0.54
N TRP A 102 23.21 -4.92 1.72
CA TRP A 102 22.78 -3.71 2.43
C TRP A 102 23.47 -2.42 1.95
N GLN A 103 24.37 -2.51 0.96
CA GLN A 103 25.18 -1.39 0.50
C GLN A 103 25.92 -0.68 1.65
N TYR A 104 26.34 -1.47 2.63
CA TYR A 104 27.00 -0.96 3.82
C TYR A 104 28.26 -0.18 3.44
N PRO A 105 28.49 1.03 3.98
CA PRO A 105 27.81 1.63 5.13
C PRO A 105 26.77 2.72 4.78
N SER A 106 26.07 2.63 3.65
CA SER A 106 25.00 3.59 3.34
C SER A 106 23.92 3.57 4.41
N SER A 107 23.40 4.76 4.75
CA SER A 107 22.26 4.94 5.65
C SER A 107 20.91 4.87 4.93
N ALA A 108 20.89 4.93 3.59
CA ALA A 108 19.65 4.93 2.83
C ALA A 108 19.01 3.54 2.84
N ASN A 109 17.67 3.50 2.78
CA ASN A 109 16.96 2.25 2.52
C ASN A 109 17.46 1.63 1.21
N PRO A 110 17.94 0.38 1.20
CA PRO A 110 18.42 -0.22 -0.03
C PRO A 110 17.27 -0.40 -1.02
N LYS A 111 17.57 -0.16 -2.30
CA LYS A 111 16.63 -0.45 -3.40
C LYS A 111 16.40 -1.96 -3.48
N ARG A 112 15.12 -2.37 -3.51
CA ARG A 112 14.67 -3.74 -3.79
C ARG A 112 15.23 -4.81 -2.84
N THR A 113 15.09 -4.59 -1.53
CA THR A 113 15.51 -5.57 -0.51
C THR A 113 14.73 -6.88 -0.60
N TYR A 114 13.45 -6.85 -1.01
CA TYR A 114 12.57 -8.01 -1.10
C TYR A 114 12.66 -8.88 0.17
N THR A 115 13.11 -10.14 0.03
CA THR A 115 13.24 -11.11 1.12
C THR A 115 14.54 -11.02 1.90
N LEU A 116 15.39 -10.01 1.67
CA LEU A 116 16.67 -9.84 2.38
C LEU A 116 16.48 -9.81 3.91
N LEU A 117 15.41 -9.18 4.40
CA LEU A 117 15.05 -9.17 5.82
C LEU A 117 14.82 -10.57 6.41
N ASN A 118 14.41 -11.56 5.61
CA ASN A 118 14.26 -12.93 6.12
C ASN A 118 15.58 -13.69 6.25
N LYS A 119 16.66 -13.18 5.65
CA LYS A 119 17.98 -13.81 5.71
C LYS A 119 18.90 -13.12 6.71
N GLU A 120 18.57 -11.90 7.09
CA GLU A 120 19.38 -11.08 7.96
C GLU A 120 19.20 -11.45 9.45
N SER A 121 20.18 -11.09 10.26
CA SER A 121 20.13 -11.25 11.71
C SER A 121 19.03 -10.36 12.32
N PRO A 122 18.23 -10.88 13.27
CA PRO A 122 17.28 -10.06 14.01
C PRO A 122 17.94 -8.86 14.71
N GLU A 123 19.19 -9.02 15.14
CA GLU A 123 19.95 -7.96 15.80
C GLU A 123 20.22 -6.78 14.84
N PHE A 124 20.61 -7.05 13.58
CA PHE A 124 20.77 -5.99 12.57
C PHE A 124 19.44 -5.42 12.08
N ILE A 125 18.39 -6.25 11.96
CA ILE A 125 17.04 -5.79 11.63
C ILE A 125 16.56 -4.80 12.70
N ARG A 126 16.72 -5.14 13.98
CA ARG A 126 16.39 -4.25 15.10
C ARG A 126 17.21 -2.96 15.09
N PHE A 127 18.48 -3.05 14.75
CA PHE A 127 19.37 -1.89 14.64
C PHE A 127 18.95 -0.92 13.54
N THR A 128 18.48 -1.41 12.39
CA THR A 128 18.08 -0.56 11.26
C THR A 128 16.61 -0.15 11.30
N ASN A 129 15.73 -1.01 11.80
CA ASN A 129 14.31 -0.76 11.97
C ASN A 129 13.75 -1.53 13.18
N PRO A 130 13.71 -0.92 14.37
CA PRO A 130 13.19 -1.58 15.58
C PRO A 130 11.68 -1.88 15.50
N SER A 131 10.97 -1.34 14.52
CA SER A 131 9.53 -1.56 14.33
C SER A 131 9.18 -2.68 13.36
N ASP A 132 10.16 -3.37 12.76
CA ASP A 132 9.92 -4.56 11.93
C ASP A 132 9.28 -5.66 12.79
N TYR A 133 8.23 -6.32 12.28
CA TYR A 133 7.47 -7.29 13.06
C TYR A 133 8.30 -8.48 13.58
N ARG A 134 9.46 -8.79 12.98
CA ARG A 134 10.37 -9.83 13.50
C ARG A 134 10.95 -9.47 14.88
N VAL A 135 11.03 -8.18 15.20
CA VAL A 135 11.74 -7.65 16.39
C VAL A 135 10.95 -6.60 17.16
N ALA A 136 9.80 -6.13 16.65
CA ALA A 136 8.99 -5.09 17.26
C ALA A 136 8.53 -5.45 18.68
N ARG A 137 8.35 -6.74 18.97
CA ARG A 137 8.02 -7.22 20.32
C ARG A 137 9.13 -6.93 21.34
N GLU A 138 10.38 -6.91 20.91
CA GLU A 138 11.54 -6.60 21.76
C GLU A 138 11.70 -5.09 21.98
N ALA A 139 11.55 -4.30 20.91
CA ALA A 139 11.81 -2.86 20.95
C ALA A 139 10.59 -2.02 21.36
N CYS A 140 9.37 -2.49 21.09
CA CYS A 140 8.12 -1.74 21.29
C CYS A 140 7.10 -2.50 22.17
N GLY A 141 7.27 -3.82 22.35
CA GLY A 141 6.25 -4.69 22.97
C GLY A 141 5.95 -4.41 24.44
N ALA A 142 6.85 -3.76 25.19
CA ALA A 142 6.58 -3.37 26.58
C ALA A 142 5.38 -2.40 26.71
N CYS A 143 5.08 -1.65 25.64
CA CYS A 143 4.00 -0.66 25.57
C CYS A 143 2.94 -0.99 24.51
N HIS A 144 3.34 -1.56 23.36
CA HIS A 144 2.50 -1.68 22.15
C HIS A 144 2.17 -3.12 21.74
N LEU A 145 2.24 -4.09 22.66
CA LEU A 145 2.06 -5.50 22.32
C LEU A 145 0.72 -5.79 21.62
N ASN A 146 -0.35 -5.12 22.02
CA ASN A 146 -1.68 -5.34 21.44
C ASN A 146 -1.73 -4.87 19.98
N GLU A 147 -1.21 -3.68 19.70
CA GLU A 147 -1.13 -3.14 18.35
C GLU A 147 -0.24 -4.00 17.45
N ILE A 148 0.91 -4.46 17.96
CA ILE A 148 1.82 -5.35 17.23
C ILE A 148 1.12 -6.66 16.85
N VAL A 149 0.49 -7.32 17.82
CA VAL A 149 -0.23 -8.59 17.61
C VAL A 149 -1.37 -8.44 16.61
N SER A 150 -2.11 -7.33 16.66
CA SER A 150 -3.16 -7.04 15.68
C SER A 150 -2.56 -6.81 14.30
N ALA A 151 -1.52 -5.98 14.21
CA ALA A 151 -0.91 -5.60 12.95
C ALA A 151 -0.31 -6.80 12.21
N GLU A 152 0.36 -7.71 12.92
CA GLU A 152 0.88 -8.98 12.38
C GLU A 152 -0.21 -9.84 11.72
N ARG A 153 -1.47 -9.77 12.20
CA ARG A 153 -2.61 -10.54 11.67
C ARG A 153 -3.44 -9.78 10.64
N SER A 154 -3.16 -8.49 10.43
CA SER A 154 -3.91 -7.64 9.50
C SER A 154 -3.72 -8.06 8.03
N LEU A 155 -4.63 -7.61 7.17
CA LEU A 155 -4.50 -7.79 5.72
C LEU A 155 -3.28 -7.05 5.14
N MET A 156 -2.84 -5.96 5.76
CA MET A 156 -1.66 -5.19 5.35
C MET A 156 -0.35 -5.94 5.60
N ALA A 157 -0.33 -6.81 6.62
CA ALA A 157 0.79 -7.70 6.88
C ALA A 157 0.69 -8.98 6.05
N THR A 158 -0.47 -9.62 6.03
CA THR A 158 -0.61 -10.98 5.52
C THR A 158 -0.85 -11.07 4.02
N GLY A 159 -1.37 -9.99 3.40
CA GLY A 159 -1.77 -9.98 2.01
C GLY A 159 -2.85 -11.01 1.65
N ALA A 160 -3.60 -11.54 2.62
CA ALA A 160 -4.43 -12.74 2.44
C ALA A 160 -5.42 -12.63 1.27
N MET A 161 -6.00 -11.44 1.04
CA MET A 161 -6.87 -11.15 -0.11
C MET A 161 -6.21 -11.45 -1.46
N LEU A 162 -4.95 -11.04 -1.63
CA LEU A 162 -4.19 -11.29 -2.85
C LEU A 162 -3.90 -12.78 -2.99
N TRP A 163 -3.26 -13.36 -1.99
CA TRP A 163 -2.75 -14.72 -2.08
C TRP A 163 -3.89 -15.73 -2.24
N GLY A 164 -4.96 -15.56 -1.47
CA GLY A 164 -6.14 -16.40 -1.59
C GLY A 164 -7.01 -16.08 -2.80
N GLY A 165 -7.22 -14.81 -3.15
CA GLY A 165 -7.99 -14.42 -4.33
C GLY A 165 -7.35 -14.91 -5.63
N ALA A 166 -6.04 -14.72 -5.76
CA ALA A 166 -5.29 -15.23 -6.90
C ALA A 166 -5.29 -16.77 -6.94
N ALA A 167 -5.17 -17.43 -5.78
CA ALA A 167 -5.25 -18.89 -5.71
C ALA A 167 -6.64 -19.41 -6.14
N TYR A 168 -7.72 -18.81 -5.63
CA TYR A 168 -9.09 -19.19 -5.97
C TYR A 168 -9.41 -18.95 -7.45
N ASN A 169 -9.11 -17.75 -7.97
CA ASN A 169 -9.41 -17.37 -9.36
C ASN A 169 -8.67 -18.24 -10.39
N ASN A 170 -7.55 -18.87 -10.00
CA ASN A 170 -6.77 -19.77 -10.84
C ASN A 170 -7.01 -21.26 -10.51
N GLY A 171 -8.07 -21.57 -9.75
CA GLY A 171 -8.47 -22.95 -9.42
C GLY A 171 -7.55 -23.69 -8.44
N ILE A 172 -6.55 -23.02 -7.85
CA ILE A 172 -5.58 -23.63 -6.92
C ILE A 172 -6.27 -24.03 -5.62
N LEU A 173 -7.18 -23.18 -5.14
CA LEU A 173 -8.05 -23.45 -4.00
C LEU A 173 -9.50 -23.46 -4.46
N ALA A 174 -10.27 -24.45 -4.00
CA ALA A 174 -11.68 -24.62 -4.38
C ALA A 174 -12.64 -23.73 -3.58
N PHE A 175 -12.15 -22.80 -2.75
CA PHE A 175 -12.96 -22.02 -1.81
C PHE A 175 -12.55 -20.55 -1.78
N LYS A 176 -13.53 -19.67 -1.52
CA LYS A 176 -13.36 -18.21 -1.43
C LYS A 176 -12.90 -17.72 -0.06
N ASN A 177 -12.82 -18.60 0.95
CA ASN A 177 -12.26 -18.27 2.26
C ASN A 177 -10.74 -18.33 2.19
N TYR A 178 -10.10 -17.19 2.02
CA TYR A 178 -8.67 -17.07 1.74
C TYR A 178 -7.79 -17.46 2.95
N ILE A 179 -7.38 -18.73 3.02
CA ILE A 179 -6.54 -19.25 4.13
C ILE A 179 -5.03 -19.12 3.89
N ILE A 180 -4.62 -18.47 2.81
CA ILE A 180 -3.20 -18.30 2.45
C ILE A 180 -2.80 -16.85 2.66
N GLY A 181 -1.65 -16.64 3.29
CA GLY A 181 -1.03 -15.32 3.45
C GLY A 181 0.45 -15.46 3.80
N GLU A 182 1.11 -14.34 4.05
CA GLU A 182 2.49 -14.31 4.54
C GLU A 182 2.60 -13.89 6.00
N ALA A 183 3.53 -14.54 6.71
CA ALA A 183 3.95 -14.21 8.06
C ALA A 183 5.31 -14.84 8.29
N TYR A 184 6.12 -14.24 9.17
CA TYR A 184 7.47 -14.69 9.43
C TYR A 184 7.76 -14.75 10.92
N THR A 185 8.55 -15.74 11.32
CA THR A 185 9.13 -15.82 12.67
C THR A 185 10.24 -14.78 12.84
N ARG A 186 10.71 -14.60 14.08
CA ARG A 186 11.91 -13.79 14.38
C ARG A 186 13.09 -14.14 13.47
N ALA A 187 13.29 -15.43 13.17
CA ALA A 187 14.39 -15.92 12.34
C ALA A 187 14.14 -15.78 10.82
N GLY A 188 13.04 -15.16 10.40
CA GLY A 188 12.70 -15.01 8.98
C GLY A 188 12.05 -16.24 8.34
N GLU A 189 11.79 -17.31 9.11
CA GLU A 189 11.11 -18.51 8.62
C GLU A 189 9.60 -18.26 8.43
N PRO A 190 8.97 -18.78 7.37
CA PRO A 190 7.52 -18.67 7.19
C PRO A 190 6.72 -19.23 8.38
N ALA A 191 5.68 -18.52 8.79
CA ALA A 191 4.89 -18.85 9.98
C ALA A 191 3.41 -19.10 9.65
N VAL A 192 2.78 -20.01 10.40
CA VAL A 192 1.32 -20.13 10.47
C VAL A 192 0.81 -19.12 11.49
N LEU A 193 -0.18 -18.31 11.12
CA LEU A 193 -0.88 -17.43 12.05
C LEU A 193 -2.20 -18.06 12.48
N THR A 194 -2.53 -17.92 13.76
CA THR A 194 -3.83 -18.32 14.31
C THR A 194 -4.56 -17.10 14.86
N SER A 195 -5.88 -17.10 14.72
CA SER A 195 -6.75 -16.18 15.43
C SER A 195 -6.72 -16.50 16.93
N PRO A 196 -6.91 -15.49 17.81
CA PRO A 196 -6.88 -15.73 19.26
C PRO A 196 -8.02 -16.67 19.69
N ASN A 197 -7.70 -17.61 20.58
CA ASN A 197 -8.61 -18.61 21.16
C ASN A 197 -9.34 -19.48 20.12
N SER A 198 -8.68 -19.75 18.99
CA SER A 198 -9.27 -20.52 17.90
C SER A 198 -8.80 -21.98 17.85
N GLU A 199 -8.11 -22.50 18.87
CA GLU A 199 -7.60 -23.87 18.88
C GLU A 199 -8.74 -24.90 18.77
N ASN A 200 -9.87 -24.62 19.43
CA ASN A 200 -11.06 -25.46 19.44
C ASN A 200 -12.10 -25.08 18.35
N GLY A 201 -11.70 -24.27 17.37
CA GLY A 201 -12.58 -23.74 16.33
C GLY A 201 -13.08 -22.32 16.62
N LEU A 202 -13.84 -21.76 15.67
CA LEU A 202 -14.46 -20.44 15.78
C LEU A 202 -15.93 -20.55 16.19
N THR A 203 -16.41 -19.56 16.93
CA THR A 203 -17.84 -19.40 17.23
C THR A 203 -18.62 -19.03 15.97
N GLN A 204 -19.94 -19.29 15.97
CA GLN A 204 -20.81 -18.93 14.84
C GLN A 204 -20.79 -17.41 14.56
N THR A 205 -20.70 -16.58 15.60
CA THR A 205 -20.58 -15.13 15.47
C THR A 205 -19.27 -14.72 14.80
N GLN A 206 -18.15 -15.35 15.14
CA GLN A 206 -16.87 -15.08 14.50
C GLN A 206 -16.88 -15.49 13.02
N ILE A 207 -17.46 -16.65 12.71
CA ILE A 207 -17.61 -17.13 11.32
C ILE A 207 -18.48 -16.15 10.52
N ALA A 208 -19.60 -15.70 11.08
CA ALA A 208 -20.48 -14.73 10.45
C ALA A 208 -19.81 -13.36 10.23
N ALA A 209 -18.85 -12.99 11.08
CA ALA A 209 -18.03 -11.79 10.94
C ALA A 209 -16.86 -11.94 9.95
N GLY A 210 -16.74 -13.07 9.26
CA GLY A 210 -15.69 -13.31 8.26
C GLY A 210 -14.31 -13.64 8.85
N ILE A 211 -14.23 -13.96 10.14
CA ILE A 211 -12.97 -14.31 10.81
C ILE A 211 -12.51 -15.69 10.36
N LEU A 212 -11.19 -15.82 10.14
CA LEU A 212 -10.53 -17.09 9.82
C LEU A 212 -9.80 -17.66 11.02
N GLN A 213 -9.81 -19.00 11.15
CA GLN A 213 -9.14 -19.69 12.25
C GLN A 213 -7.61 -19.55 12.13
N LYS A 214 -7.08 -19.73 10.92
CA LYS A 214 -5.65 -19.69 10.65
C LYS A 214 -5.35 -19.22 9.23
N LEU A 215 -4.16 -18.66 9.06
CA LEU A 215 -3.49 -18.49 7.76
C LEU A 215 -2.26 -19.38 7.70
N VAL A 216 -2.08 -20.03 6.56
CA VAL A 216 -0.89 -20.83 6.28
C VAL A 216 -0.03 -20.15 5.20
N PRO A 217 1.30 -20.31 5.25
CA PRO A 217 2.17 -19.89 4.16
C PRO A 217 1.77 -20.54 2.85
N LEU A 218 1.97 -19.82 1.74
CA LEU A 218 1.77 -20.37 0.41
C LEU A 218 2.67 -21.61 0.21
N PRO A 219 2.12 -22.79 -0.14
CA PRO A 219 2.93 -23.96 -0.42
C PRO A 219 3.79 -23.73 -1.66
N THR A 220 4.99 -24.32 -1.69
CA THR A 220 5.91 -24.10 -2.80
C THR A 220 5.34 -24.65 -4.11
N TRP A 221 5.52 -23.92 -5.22
CA TRP A 221 4.94 -24.26 -6.52
C TRP A 221 5.25 -25.68 -7.03
N ASN A 222 6.35 -26.30 -6.57
CA ASN A 222 6.79 -27.63 -6.96
C ASN A 222 6.05 -28.77 -6.23
N VAL A 223 5.29 -28.46 -5.17
CA VAL A 223 4.47 -29.43 -4.43
C VAL A 223 2.97 -29.24 -4.67
N ILE A 224 2.57 -28.21 -5.42
CA ILE A 224 1.17 -27.97 -5.77
C ILE A 224 0.87 -28.60 -7.13
N PRO A 225 -0.18 -29.44 -7.25
CA PRO A 225 -0.62 -29.95 -8.54
C PRO A 225 -1.06 -28.79 -9.46
N PRO A 226 -0.82 -28.87 -10.77
CA PRO A 226 -1.29 -27.84 -11.71
C PRO A 226 -2.82 -27.73 -11.66
N ALA A 227 -3.32 -26.53 -11.38
CA ALA A 227 -4.76 -26.25 -11.25
C ALA A 227 -5.38 -25.56 -12.48
N ASP A 228 -4.55 -25.04 -13.38
CA ASP A 228 -5.00 -24.39 -14.63
C ASP A 228 -5.43 -25.47 -15.64
N ILE A 229 -6.72 -25.78 -15.62
CA ILE A 229 -7.36 -26.75 -16.52
C ILE A 229 -7.72 -26.14 -17.90
N PHE A 230 -7.61 -24.82 -18.08
CA PHE A 230 -8.11 -24.16 -19.30
C PHE A 230 -7.15 -24.29 -20.49
N ARG A 231 -5.84 -24.40 -20.27
CA ARG A 231 -4.88 -24.70 -21.36
C ARG A 231 -4.84 -26.18 -21.77
N VAL A 232 -5.55 -27.06 -21.06
CA VAL A 232 -5.75 -28.47 -21.47
C VAL A 232 -6.56 -28.57 -22.77
N PHE A 233 -7.34 -27.54 -23.11
CA PHE A 233 -8.21 -27.51 -24.29
C PHE A 233 -7.56 -26.92 -25.55
N GLU A 234 -6.28 -26.54 -25.52
CA GLU A 234 -5.57 -26.11 -26.72
C GLU A 234 -5.56 -27.25 -27.77
N ARG A 235 -5.90 -26.93 -29.01
CA ARG A 235 -5.79 -27.85 -30.15
C ARG A 235 -4.31 -28.02 -30.51
N GLY A 236 -3.54 -28.73 -29.70
CA GLY A 236 -2.13 -28.98 -29.99
C GLY A 236 -1.87 -29.82 -31.25
N GLY A 237 -0.58 -29.88 -31.57
CA GLY A 237 -0.05 -30.23 -32.88
C GLY A 237 0.00 -31.73 -33.20
N ARG A 238 0.52 -32.01 -34.39
CA ARG A 238 0.51 -33.31 -35.07
C ARG A 238 1.63 -34.25 -34.61
N ASN A 239 2.69 -33.76 -33.97
CA ASN A 239 3.97 -34.48 -33.91
C ASN A 239 4.38 -34.99 -32.52
N ASN A 240 3.41 -35.20 -31.64
CA ASN A 240 3.64 -35.51 -30.23
C ASN A 240 4.24 -36.92 -30.00
N GLY A 241 5.56 -37.00 -29.84
CA GLY A 241 6.32 -38.26 -29.72
C GLY A 241 6.75 -38.65 -28.30
N THR A 242 6.51 -37.83 -27.27
CA THR A 242 7.02 -38.04 -25.91
C THR A 242 6.07 -37.50 -24.83
N GLN A 243 6.09 -38.10 -23.62
CA GLN A 243 5.33 -37.64 -22.45
C GLN A 243 6.00 -36.46 -21.70
N PHE A 244 7.27 -36.16 -21.99
CA PHE A 244 8.04 -35.07 -21.38
C PHE A 244 8.34 -33.98 -22.42
N PRO A 245 8.27 -32.68 -22.05
CA PRO A 245 8.60 -31.60 -22.96
C PRO A 245 10.10 -31.59 -23.28
N GLU A 246 10.46 -31.82 -24.55
CA GLU A 246 11.83 -31.65 -25.05
C GLU A 246 12.09 -30.16 -25.32
N ILE A 247 12.49 -29.41 -24.29
CA ILE A 247 12.77 -27.97 -24.41
C ILE A 247 14.17 -27.78 -25.02
N GLY A 248 14.24 -27.17 -26.20
CA GLY A 248 15.50 -26.77 -26.84
C GLY A 248 16.14 -27.81 -27.78
N LEU A 249 15.42 -28.87 -28.14
CA LEU A 249 15.84 -29.84 -29.15
C LEU A 249 14.93 -29.72 -30.38
N PRO A 250 15.42 -29.25 -31.54
CA PRO A 250 14.68 -29.33 -32.78
C PRO A 250 14.63 -30.80 -33.22
N ASN A 251 13.64 -31.54 -32.72
CA ASN A 251 13.32 -32.92 -33.08
C ASN A 251 14.45 -33.95 -32.83
N ALA A 252 14.35 -34.72 -31.74
CA ALA A 252 15.27 -35.82 -31.41
C ALA A 252 15.41 -36.93 -32.49
N ALA A 253 14.54 -36.95 -33.51
CA ALA A 253 14.55 -37.91 -34.63
C ALA A 253 15.09 -37.33 -35.96
N GLY A 254 15.56 -36.07 -36.01
CA GLY A 254 16.24 -35.51 -37.19
C GLY A 254 15.35 -35.22 -38.42
N GLN A 255 14.03 -35.21 -38.28
CA GLN A 255 13.11 -34.91 -39.39
C GLN A 255 12.67 -33.43 -39.37
N ILE A 256 13.29 -32.61 -40.21
CA ILE A 256 13.02 -31.16 -40.37
C ILE A 256 11.59 -30.87 -40.88
N GLN A 257 10.88 -31.86 -41.43
CA GLN A 257 9.62 -31.70 -42.17
C GLN A 257 8.33 -31.81 -41.34
N ARG A 258 8.42 -31.81 -40.01
CA ARG A 258 7.26 -31.76 -39.12
C ARG A 258 7.25 -30.40 -38.41
N LEU A 259 7.07 -29.34 -39.19
CA LEU A 259 6.93 -27.98 -38.65
C LEU A 259 5.67 -27.90 -37.80
N GLU A 260 5.76 -27.25 -36.63
CA GLU A 260 4.61 -26.92 -35.82
C GLU A 260 3.63 -26.06 -36.64
N GLU A 261 2.35 -26.41 -36.65
CA GLU A 261 1.33 -25.58 -37.30
C GLU A 261 1.24 -24.24 -36.53
N PRO A 262 1.29 -23.07 -37.20
CA PRO A 262 1.14 -21.78 -36.54
C PRO A 262 -0.16 -21.74 -35.71
N GLY A 263 -0.02 -21.46 -34.40
CA GLY A 263 -1.15 -21.44 -33.46
C GLY A 263 -1.56 -22.82 -32.91
N ARG A 264 -0.81 -23.89 -33.21
CA ARG A 264 -1.03 -25.25 -32.67
C ARG A 264 0.30 -25.89 -32.21
N PRO A 265 0.76 -25.57 -30.99
CA PRO A 265 2.02 -26.12 -30.46
C PRO A 265 1.96 -27.65 -30.36
N ASP A 266 3.04 -28.35 -30.73
CA ASP A 266 3.09 -29.83 -30.64
C ASP A 266 3.02 -30.31 -29.19
N ILE A 267 3.59 -29.52 -28.26
CA ILE A 267 3.51 -29.72 -26.82
C ILE A 267 2.32 -28.92 -26.26
N ARG A 268 1.23 -29.62 -25.92
CA ARG A 268 0.13 -29.08 -25.08
C ARG A 268 0.54 -29.11 -23.60
N GLN A 269 -0.23 -28.44 -22.73
CA GLN A 269 -0.04 -28.56 -21.28
C GLN A 269 -0.22 -30.02 -20.76
N SER A 270 -0.99 -30.88 -21.46
CA SER A 270 -1.21 -32.30 -21.09
C SER A 270 -1.69 -33.17 -22.26
N ASN A 271 -1.29 -34.46 -22.28
CA ASN A 271 -1.80 -35.51 -23.19
C ASN A 271 -2.81 -36.48 -22.56
N ARG A 272 -2.93 -36.53 -21.22
CA ARG A 272 -4.06 -37.05 -20.38
C ARG A 272 -3.60 -37.21 -18.91
N GLY A 273 -4.42 -36.79 -17.95
CA GLY A 273 -4.33 -37.14 -16.52
C GLY A 273 -3.33 -36.35 -15.63
N PRO A 274 -3.48 -36.41 -14.28
CA PRO A 274 -2.81 -35.56 -13.26
C PRO A 274 -1.29 -35.83 -12.99
N GLY A 275 -0.55 -36.49 -13.89
CA GLY A 275 0.90 -36.76 -13.72
C GLY A 275 1.81 -35.54 -13.94
N THR A 276 3.02 -35.52 -13.36
CA THR A 276 3.87 -34.33 -13.10
C THR A 276 5.09 -34.16 -14.03
N GLY A 277 5.01 -34.48 -15.32
CA GLY A 277 6.13 -34.32 -16.29
C GLY A 277 6.68 -32.89 -16.45
N LEU A 278 7.43 -32.40 -15.46
CA LEU A 278 7.90 -31.01 -15.26
C LEU A 278 6.80 -29.95 -15.07
N ARG A 279 5.62 -30.36 -14.61
CA ARG A 279 4.48 -29.45 -14.44
C ARG A 279 4.64 -28.60 -13.19
N VAL A 280 4.64 -27.27 -13.37
CA VAL A 280 4.60 -26.29 -12.30
C VAL A 280 3.26 -25.56 -12.38
N ALA A 281 2.62 -25.29 -11.26
CA ALA A 281 1.43 -24.45 -11.26
C ALA A 281 1.86 -23.01 -11.60
N ILE A 282 1.81 -22.63 -12.88
CA ILE A 282 2.32 -21.33 -13.36
C ILE A 282 1.67 -20.16 -12.61
N PRO A 283 0.35 -20.15 -12.32
CA PRO A 283 -0.22 -19.10 -11.48
C PRO A 283 0.39 -19.05 -10.07
N VAL A 284 0.65 -20.20 -9.43
CA VAL A 284 1.34 -20.27 -8.13
C VAL A 284 2.78 -19.78 -8.25
N LEU A 285 3.51 -20.23 -9.27
CA LEU A 285 4.88 -19.81 -9.53
C LEU A 285 4.94 -18.30 -9.76
N ASN A 286 3.97 -17.76 -10.50
CA ASN A 286 3.84 -16.33 -10.72
C ASN A 286 3.59 -15.65 -9.37
N ILE A 287 2.58 -16.06 -8.60
CA ILE A 287 2.31 -15.54 -7.26
C ILE A 287 3.58 -15.54 -6.36
N HIS A 288 4.44 -16.56 -6.41
CA HIS A 288 5.73 -16.58 -5.69
C HIS A 288 6.82 -15.66 -6.28
N LYS A 289 6.80 -15.40 -7.58
CA LYS A 289 7.84 -14.65 -8.33
C LYS A 289 7.47 -13.19 -8.53
N THR A 290 6.23 -12.92 -8.92
CA THR A 290 5.66 -11.59 -9.05
C THR A 290 5.32 -11.08 -7.67
N ARG A 291 6.24 -10.28 -7.17
CA ARG A 291 6.05 -9.33 -6.09
C ARG A 291 5.22 -8.12 -6.59
N LEU A 292 4.12 -8.38 -7.31
CA LEU A 292 3.31 -7.38 -8.04
C LEU A 292 2.59 -6.39 -7.10
N ASN A 293 2.21 -6.86 -5.92
CA ASN A 293 1.62 -6.05 -4.83
C ASN A 293 2.56 -5.93 -3.63
N ASP A 294 3.80 -6.33 -3.84
CA ASP A 294 4.78 -6.44 -2.80
C ASP A 294 5.75 -5.26 -2.87
N PRO A 295 6.27 -4.83 -1.72
CA PRO A 295 6.24 -5.63 -0.48
C PRO A 295 5.05 -5.32 0.45
N PHE A 296 4.52 -6.29 1.22
CA PHE A 296 3.61 -6.02 2.35
C PHE A 296 4.39 -5.50 3.57
N THR A 297 3.72 -5.22 4.70
CA THR A 297 4.38 -4.58 5.85
C THR A 297 5.43 -5.46 6.54
N TRP A 298 5.57 -6.75 6.22
CA TRP A 298 6.73 -7.55 6.65
C TRP A 298 8.04 -7.16 5.97
N PHE A 299 8.00 -6.31 4.95
CA PHE A 299 9.12 -5.96 4.10
C PHE A 299 9.15 -4.45 3.79
N MET A 300 10.34 -3.94 3.47
CA MET A 300 10.53 -2.54 3.07
C MET A 300 9.86 -2.28 1.73
N GLY A 301 9.59 -1.02 1.36
CA GLY A 301 9.19 -0.69 -0.02
C GLY A 301 10.27 -1.08 -1.03
N THR A 302 9.98 -1.02 -2.33
CA THR A 302 11.04 -1.21 -3.33
C THR A 302 12.06 -0.07 -3.30
N ASN A 303 11.67 1.13 -2.83
CA ASN A 303 12.54 2.30 -2.63
C ASN A 303 13.34 2.71 -3.88
N ASP A 304 12.89 2.29 -5.07
CA ASP A 304 13.61 2.43 -6.34
C ASP A 304 12.89 3.32 -7.35
N GLN A 305 11.84 4.02 -6.91
CA GLN A 305 11.02 4.92 -7.69
C GLN A 305 10.78 6.24 -6.96
N PRO A 306 10.68 7.37 -7.68
CA PRO A 306 10.15 8.61 -7.12
C PRO A 306 8.75 8.37 -6.56
N GLY A 307 8.53 8.75 -5.31
CA GLY A 307 7.25 8.58 -4.64
C GLY A 307 6.98 7.22 -4.02
N ASP A 308 7.97 6.32 -3.96
CA ASP A 308 7.80 4.94 -3.47
C ASP A 308 8.78 4.57 -2.35
N TYR A 309 8.85 5.43 -1.32
CA TYR A 309 9.76 5.24 -0.20
C TYR A 309 9.03 4.88 1.08
N ARG A 310 9.46 3.78 1.72
CA ARG A 310 9.02 3.36 3.05
C ARG A 310 9.88 2.23 3.62
N ASN A 311 9.83 2.06 4.93
CA ASN A 311 10.40 0.91 5.63
C ASN A 311 9.36 -0.21 5.86
N SER A 312 9.74 -1.29 6.54
CA SER A 312 8.87 -2.38 7.00
C SER A 312 8.24 -2.09 8.37
N GLY A 313 7.37 -2.97 8.84
CA GLY A 313 6.75 -2.94 10.15
C GLY A 313 5.90 -1.69 10.38
N CYS A 314 5.85 -1.20 11.61
CA CYS A 314 5.07 0.00 11.93
C CYS A 314 5.61 1.26 11.22
N ALA A 315 6.92 1.31 10.94
CA ALA A 315 7.55 2.41 10.21
C ALA A 315 7.12 2.51 8.74
N SER A 316 6.45 1.50 8.18
CA SER A 316 5.87 1.60 6.83
C SER A 316 4.85 2.74 6.72
N CYS A 317 4.15 3.04 7.82
CA CYS A 317 3.11 4.07 7.90
C CYS A 317 3.51 5.21 8.84
N HIS A 318 4.07 4.88 10.00
CA HIS A 318 4.31 5.86 11.07
C HIS A 318 5.58 6.70 10.89
N VAL A 319 6.43 6.38 9.93
CA VAL A 319 7.59 7.19 9.56
C VAL A 319 7.36 7.72 8.14
N VAL A 320 7.22 9.05 8.01
CA VAL A 320 6.79 9.69 6.76
C VAL A 320 7.98 9.97 5.84
N TYR A 321 7.83 9.67 4.56
CA TYR A 321 8.78 9.98 3.49
C TYR A 321 8.22 11.06 2.56
N ALA A 322 9.10 11.76 1.85
CA ALA A 322 8.72 12.66 0.77
C ALA A 322 8.30 11.84 -0.46
N ASN A 323 7.00 11.59 -0.64
CA ASN A 323 6.50 10.70 -1.70
C ASN A 323 5.59 11.36 -2.76
N ASP A 324 5.07 12.56 -2.53
CA ASP A 324 4.15 13.21 -3.47
C ASP A 324 4.05 14.72 -3.19
N ARG A 325 4.11 15.53 -4.27
CA ARG A 325 4.04 17.00 -4.23
C ARG A 325 2.62 17.55 -4.21
N GLU A 326 1.60 16.73 -4.45
CA GLU A 326 0.20 17.15 -4.52
C GLU A 326 -0.41 17.33 -3.11
N PRO A 327 -0.80 18.55 -2.71
CA PRO A 327 -1.37 18.82 -1.38
C PRO A 327 -2.61 17.99 -1.03
N ARG A 328 -3.43 17.60 -2.01
CA ARG A 328 -4.60 16.74 -1.75
C ARG A 328 -4.22 15.32 -1.35
N HIS A 329 -3.02 14.84 -1.71
CA HIS A 329 -2.53 13.49 -1.41
C HIS A 329 -1.55 13.46 -0.22
N SER A 330 -0.76 14.53 -0.07
CA SER A 330 0.32 14.63 0.93
C SER A 330 0.04 15.63 2.05
N SER A 331 -1.03 16.43 1.97
CA SER A 331 -1.38 17.45 2.96
C SER A 331 -0.16 18.33 3.30
N ILE A 332 0.12 18.55 4.60
CA ILE A 332 1.23 19.36 5.11
C ILE A 332 2.63 18.86 4.70
N TYR A 333 2.74 17.62 4.21
CA TYR A 333 4.01 17.02 3.78
C TYR A 333 4.34 17.29 2.31
N ALA A 334 3.38 17.76 1.51
CA ALA A 334 3.55 17.99 0.06
C ALA A 334 4.73 18.91 -0.28
N LYS A 335 5.03 19.86 0.62
CA LYS A 335 6.15 20.79 0.49
C LYS A 335 7.54 20.14 0.46
N PHE A 336 7.66 18.89 0.92
CA PHE A 336 8.94 18.18 1.00
C PHE A 336 9.31 17.40 -0.27
N GLY A 337 8.42 17.38 -1.27
CA GLY A 337 8.71 16.73 -2.54
C GLY A 337 8.29 15.26 -2.60
N ARG A 338 8.97 14.51 -3.48
CA ARG A 338 8.68 13.10 -3.78
C ARG A 338 9.94 12.23 -3.94
N ASP A 339 11.09 12.77 -3.55
CA ASP A 339 12.40 12.17 -3.84
C ASP A 339 12.98 11.40 -2.65
N GLY A 340 12.19 11.18 -1.58
CA GLY A 340 12.66 10.44 -0.39
C GLY A 340 13.88 11.07 0.28
N GLN A 341 14.03 12.40 0.19
CA GLN A 341 15.12 13.15 0.79
C GLN A 341 14.76 13.61 2.20
N THR A 342 15.72 13.51 3.12
CA THR A 342 15.48 13.77 4.53
C THR A 342 15.42 15.25 4.89
N GLN A 343 14.70 15.56 5.96
CA GLN A 343 14.68 16.85 6.65
C GLN A 343 15.22 16.73 8.08
N THR A 344 15.83 15.58 8.41
CA THR A 344 16.35 15.31 9.75
C THR A 344 17.44 16.31 10.12
N ILE A 345 17.57 16.62 11.41
CA ILE A 345 18.69 17.41 11.92
C ILE A 345 19.98 16.60 12.11
N ASP A 346 19.90 15.26 12.05
CA ASP A 346 21.06 14.38 12.20
C ASP A 346 22.12 14.70 11.12
N PRO A 347 23.36 15.05 11.50
CA PRO A 347 24.38 15.47 10.56
C PRO A 347 25.09 14.29 9.88
N THR A 348 24.83 13.06 10.30
CA THR A 348 25.37 11.83 9.69
C THR A 348 24.57 11.39 8.47
N ILE A 349 23.35 11.91 8.29
CA ILE A 349 22.46 11.55 7.19
C ILE A 349 22.57 12.57 6.04
N PRO A 350 22.95 12.15 4.82
CA PRO A 350 23.03 13.03 3.66
C PRO A 350 21.66 13.64 3.29
N LYS A 351 21.62 14.95 3.02
CA LYS A 351 20.36 15.66 2.69
C LYS A 351 19.95 15.53 1.23
N ASN A 352 20.88 15.22 0.35
CA ASN A 352 20.70 15.11 -1.10
C ASN A 352 20.67 13.65 -1.60
N GLU A 353 20.49 12.69 -0.70
CA GLU A 353 20.34 11.27 -1.01
C GLU A 353 18.87 10.85 -0.82
N SER A 354 18.36 10.00 -1.71
CA SER A 354 17.02 9.41 -1.60
C SER A 354 17.01 8.20 -0.67
N GLY A 355 15.81 7.76 -0.28
CA GLY A 355 15.65 6.56 0.56
C GLY A 355 15.74 6.84 2.05
N HIS A 356 15.55 8.09 2.47
CA HIS A 356 15.54 8.53 3.86
C HIS A 356 14.18 9.08 4.28
N PRO A 357 13.75 8.83 5.53
CA PRO A 357 12.53 9.44 6.04
C PRO A 357 12.71 10.95 6.20
N LEU A 358 11.59 11.68 6.24
CA LEU A 358 11.60 13.12 6.49
C LEU A 358 12.29 13.43 7.83
N LYS A 359 11.98 12.67 8.87
CA LYS A 359 12.50 12.84 10.23
C LYS A 359 12.60 11.50 10.95
N HIS A 360 13.45 11.46 11.97
CA HIS A 360 13.49 10.37 12.95
C HIS A 360 12.38 10.56 14.00
N GLU A 361 11.12 10.33 13.59
CA GLU A 361 9.94 10.60 14.40
C GLU A 361 8.77 9.68 13.99
N PHE A 362 8.05 9.12 14.96
CA PHE A 362 6.77 8.45 14.72
C PHE A 362 5.63 9.45 14.74
N THR A 363 4.72 9.33 13.78
CA THR A 363 3.56 10.20 13.69
C THR A 363 2.26 9.42 13.49
N ARG A 364 1.16 10.01 13.99
CA ARG A 364 -0.20 9.59 13.63
C ARG A 364 -0.75 10.42 12.46
N ALA A 365 -0.12 11.55 12.12
CA ALA A 365 -0.46 12.38 10.97
C ALA A 365 0.09 11.75 9.69
N ILE A 366 -0.53 10.66 9.22
CA ILE A 366 -0.08 9.88 8.06
C ILE A 366 -0.80 10.38 6.80
N PRO A 367 -0.08 10.88 5.78
CA PRO A 367 -0.71 11.32 4.54
C PRO A 367 -1.13 10.14 3.66
N THR A 368 -2.11 10.37 2.77
CA THR A 368 -2.57 9.36 1.81
C THR A 368 -1.44 8.84 0.92
N SER A 369 -0.49 9.70 0.56
CA SER A 369 0.70 9.30 -0.21
C SER A 369 1.51 8.17 0.43
N GLN A 370 1.51 8.03 1.77
CA GLN A 370 2.14 6.88 2.42
C GLN A 370 1.37 5.57 2.21
N CYS A 371 0.04 5.64 2.20
CA CYS A 371 -0.82 4.50 1.88
C CYS A 371 -0.68 4.11 0.40
N MET A 372 -0.47 5.09 -0.49
CA MET A 372 -0.37 4.86 -1.92
C MET A 372 0.82 3.99 -2.32
N ASN A 373 1.88 3.90 -1.50
CA ASN A 373 3.01 2.97 -1.71
C ASN A 373 2.60 1.48 -1.80
N CYS A 374 1.42 1.11 -1.28
CA CYS A 374 0.89 -0.25 -1.37
C CYS A 374 -0.48 -0.32 -2.07
N HIS A 375 -1.28 0.75 -2.00
CA HIS A 375 -2.69 0.75 -2.43
C HIS A 375 -2.93 1.19 -3.89
N MET A 376 -1.94 0.97 -4.77
CA MET A 376 -1.96 1.46 -6.15
C MET A 376 -2.13 0.39 -7.23
N HIS A 377 -2.10 -0.92 -6.87
CA HIS A 377 -2.05 -2.00 -7.86
C HIS A 377 -3.29 -2.92 -7.82
N GLN A 378 -3.90 -3.16 -6.65
CA GLN A 378 -4.87 -4.25 -6.54
C GLN A 378 -6.24 -3.89 -7.11
N PRO A 379 -6.80 -4.63 -8.09
CA PRO A 379 -8.16 -4.41 -8.57
C PRO A 379 -9.26 -4.39 -7.50
N ASN A 380 -9.03 -5.04 -6.35
CA ASN A 380 -9.98 -5.12 -5.25
C ASN A 380 -9.65 -4.19 -4.07
N VAL A 381 -8.50 -3.49 -4.11
CA VAL A 381 -8.03 -2.55 -3.08
C VAL A 381 -7.33 -1.33 -3.72
N PHE A 382 -7.78 -0.95 -4.92
CA PHE A 382 -7.24 0.13 -5.73
C PHE A 382 -7.77 1.46 -5.19
N LEU A 383 -6.98 2.12 -4.34
CA LEU A 383 -7.42 3.35 -3.69
C LEU A 383 -7.22 4.60 -4.57
N ASN A 384 -6.57 4.51 -5.74
CA ASN A 384 -6.45 5.67 -6.63
C ASN A 384 -7.80 6.27 -7.02
N SER A 385 -8.89 5.48 -7.00
CA SER A 385 -10.23 5.99 -7.26
C SER A 385 -10.68 7.05 -6.22
N PHE A 386 -10.22 6.95 -4.97
CA PHE A 386 -10.42 7.99 -3.96
C PHE A 386 -9.77 9.32 -4.39
N LEU A 387 -8.59 9.25 -5.02
CA LEU A 387 -7.84 10.39 -5.54
C LEU A 387 -8.27 10.83 -6.95
N GLY A 388 -9.22 10.15 -7.60
CA GLY A 388 -9.61 10.51 -8.96
C GLY A 388 -8.73 9.92 -10.07
N TYR A 389 -7.90 8.92 -9.78
CA TYR A 389 -6.93 8.37 -10.73
C TYR A 389 -7.18 6.91 -11.07
N THR A 390 -6.81 6.52 -12.29
CA THR A 390 -6.75 5.12 -12.74
C THR A 390 -5.44 4.85 -13.46
N MET A 391 -5.11 3.58 -13.69
CA MET A 391 -3.94 3.21 -14.49
C MET A 391 -4.04 3.84 -15.88
N TRP A 392 -2.92 4.34 -16.40
CA TRP A 392 -2.87 4.88 -17.75
C TRP A 392 -3.15 3.78 -18.79
N ASP A 393 -3.87 4.13 -19.85
CA ASP A 393 -4.35 3.22 -20.90
C ASP A 393 -3.30 2.95 -22.00
N TYR A 394 -2.13 3.60 -21.91
CA TYR A 394 -1.05 3.58 -22.90
C TYR A 394 -1.33 4.28 -24.23
N GLU A 395 -2.52 4.89 -24.37
CA GLU A 395 -3.03 5.44 -25.62
C GLU A 395 -3.26 6.95 -25.53
N SER A 396 -3.92 7.40 -24.46
CA SER A 396 -4.26 8.82 -24.28
C SER A 396 -2.98 9.65 -24.11
N ASP A 397 -2.75 10.62 -25.01
CA ASP A 397 -1.47 11.36 -25.15
C ASP A 397 -0.24 10.44 -25.21
N ALA A 398 -0.30 9.39 -26.02
CA ALA A 398 0.81 8.48 -26.27
C ALA A 398 2.14 9.15 -26.74
N PRO A 399 2.17 10.12 -27.68
CA PRO A 399 3.44 10.57 -28.27
C PRO A 399 4.49 11.11 -27.28
N PRO A 400 4.13 11.90 -26.24
CA PRO A 400 5.06 12.28 -25.18
C PRO A 400 5.64 11.11 -24.38
N MET A 401 4.92 10.00 -24.24
CA MET A 401 5.27 8.84 -23.41
C MET A 401 6.07 7.76 -24.17
N TRP A 402 5.92 7.70 -25.48
CA TRP A 402 6.61 6.73 -26.34
C TRP A 402 7.79 7.37 -27.09
N PRO A 403 8.88 6.64 -27.36
CA PRO A 403 9.96 7.13 -28.22
C PRO A 403 9.47 7.29 -29.66
N GLU A 404 9.96 8.30 -30.38
CA GLU A 404 9.58 8.55 -31.78
C GLU A 404 9.90 7.36 -32.71
N LYS A 405 10.96 6.63 -32.39
CA LYS A 405 11.33 5.38 -33.05
C LYS A 405 11.19 4.22 -32.07
N GLN A 406 10.57 3.14 -32.53
CA GLN A 406 10.38 1.92 -31.75
C GLN A 406 11.70 1.43 -31.18
N LYS A 407 11.71 1.17 -29.87
CA LYS A 407 12.83 0.50 -29.18
C LYS A 407 12.69 -1.01 -29.33
N TYR A 408 13.82 -1.69 -29.58
CA TYR A 408 13.92 -3.15 -29.60
C TYR A 408 14.93 -3.61 -28.53
N PRO A 409 14.56 -3.51 -27.23
CA PRO A 409 15.47 -3.84 -26.16
C PRO A 409 15.83 -5.33 -26.18
N THR A 410 17.10 -5.63 -25.95
CA THR A 410 17.61 -6.97 -25.69
C THR A 410 16.94 -7.57 -24.46
N SER A 411 16.98 -8.90 -24.31
CA SER A 411 16.45 -9.56 -23.11
C SER A 411 17.10 -9.00 -21.84
N LYS A 412 18.41 -8.71 -21.85
CA LYS A 412 19.10 -8.14 -20.69
C LYS A 412 18.51 -6.77 -20.30
N GLU A 413 18.32 -5.86 -21.26
CA GLU A 413 17.76 -4.53 -21.01
C GLU A 413 16.32 -4.62 -20.50
N ARG A 414 15.48 -5.43 -21.16
CA ARG A 414 14.11 -5.72 -20.70
C ARG A 414 14.10 -6.20 -19.26
N ARG A 415 15.00 -7.11 -18.89
CA ARG A 415 15.07 -7.63 -17.51
C ARG A 415 15.46 -6.57 -16.50
N GLU A 416 16.44 -5.72 -16.81
CA GLU A 416 16.86 -4.66 -15.89
C GLU A 416 15.73 -3.65 -15.64
N ILE A 417 14.97 -3.30 -16.68
CA ILE A 417 13.76 -2.47 -16.52
C ILE A 417 12.70 -3.21 -15.70
N ASN A 418 12.39 -4.46 -16.05
CA ASN A 418 11.35 -5.26 -15.39
C ASN A 418 11.63 -5.58 -13.91
N LYS A 419 12.90 -5.49 -13.47
CA LYS A 419 13.24 -5.58 -12.04
C LYS A 419 12.79 -4.36 -11.24
N ARG A 420 12.68 -3.19 -11.87
CA ARG A 420 12.28 -1.92 -11.24
C ARG A 420 10.81 -1.59 -11.49
N ASN A 421 10.34 -1.85 -12.72
CA ASN A 421 8.95 -1.65 -13.13
C ASN A 421 8.42 -2.95 -13.77
N PRO A 422 7.53 -3.71 -13.11
CA PRO A 422 7.05 -5.00 -13.60
C PRO A 422 6.10 -4.88 -14.81
N GLU A 423 5.74 -3.67 -15.22
CA GLU A 423 4.91 -3.38 -16.38
C GLU A 423 5.65 -3.66 -17.70
N ALA A 424 5.14 -4.59 -18.52
CA ALA A 424 5.83 -5.00 -19.75
C ALA A 424 6.06 -3.84 -20.74
N ALA A 425 5.17 -2.86 -20.81
CA ALA A 425 5.29 -1.71 -21.70
C ALA A 425 6.41 -0.74 -21.28
N ALA A 426 6.83 -0.75 -20.01
CA ALA A 426 7.96 0.07 -19.55
C ALA A 426 9.27 -0.24 -20.29
N ALA A 427 9.46 -1.48 -20.75
CA ALA A 427 10.65 -1.88 -21.49
C ALA A 427 10.80 -1.17 -22.85
N ILE A 428 9.69 -0.73 -23.45
CA ILE A 428 9.66 -0.07 -24.76
C ILE A 428 9.20 1.40 -24.68
N GLY A 429 8.62 1.81 -23.55
CA GLY A 429 8.25 3.19 -23.25
C GLY A 429 9.43 4.09 -22.83
N LYS A 430 9.15 5.40 -22.65
CA LYS A 430 10.11 6.33 -22.03
C LYS A 430 10.21 6.15 -20.52
N TRP A 431 9.16 5.66 -19.87
CA TRP A 431 9.11 5.42 -18.41
C TRP A 431 9.88 4.17 -17.94
N GLY A 432 10.55 3.47 -18.86
CA GLY A 432 11.66 2.59 -18.52
C GLY A 432 12.83 3.33 -17.84
N ASP A 433 12.91 4.66 -18.00
CA ASP A 433 13.88 5.56 -17.36
C ASP A 433 13.31 6.19 -16.07
N GLU A 434 14.06 6.16 -14.97
CA GLU A 434 13.66 6.70 -13.66
C GLU A 434 13.50 8.23 -13.67
N GLU A 435 14.34 8.94 -14.44
CA GLU A 435 14.27 10.39 -14.56
C GLU A 435 13.09 10.83 -15.44
N PHE A 436 12.73 10.02 -16.45
CA PHE A 436 11.48 10.25 -17.16
C PHE A 436 10.28 10.05 -16.23
N VAL A 437 10.22 8.94 -15.49
CA VAL A 437 9.16 8.66 -14.49
C VAL A 437 9.03 9.81 -13.51
N ARG A 438 10.17 10.28 -12.97
CA ARG A 438 10.20 11.46 -12.11
C ARG A 438 9.43 12.59 -12.78
N ASN A 439 9.66 12.91 -14.04
CA ASN A 439 9.10 14.11 -14.66
C ASN A 439 7.75 13.93 -15.40
N VAL A 440 7.05 12.79 -15.26
CA VAL A 440 5.78 12.54 -15.98
C VAL A 440 4.70 13.57 -15.67
N TYR A 441 4.49 13.94 -14.41
CA TYR A 441 3.53 15.01 -14.05
C TYR A 441 3.82 16.33 -14.76
N ASP A 442 5.09 16.63 -15.04
CA ASP A 442 5.51 17.89 -15.63
C ASP A 442 5.21 17.96 -17.14
N LEU A 443 4.75 16.85 -17.73
CA LEU A 443 4.20 16.80 -19.08
C LEU A 443 2.80 17.39 -19.15
N ASN A 444 2.03 17.38 -18.05
CA ASN A 444 0.61 17.77 -18.01
C ASN A 444 0.23 19.07 -18.74
N PRO A 445 1.02 20.16 -18.69
CA PRO A 445 0.72 21.38 -19.44
C PRO A 445 0.76 21.24 -20.97
N LYS A 446 1.33 20.14 -21.48
CA LYS A 446 1.50 19.85 -22.93
C LYS A 446 0.55 18.76 -23.43
N LEU A 447 -0.27 18.19 -22.55
CA LEU A 447 -1.14 17.05 -22.86
C LEU A 447 -2.55 17.52 -23.20
N ASN A 448 -3.17 16.88 -24.18
CA ASN A 448 -4.48 17.25 -24.67
C ASN A 448 -5.60 16.48 -23.98
N ASP A 449 -5.44 15.18 -23.74
CA ASP A 449 -6.53 14.27 -23.39
C ASP A 449 -6.42 13.70 -21.97
N THR A 450 -5.22 13.74 -21.38
CA THR A 450 -4.95 13.17 -20.05
C THR A 450 -4.24 14.15 -19.12
N GLN A 451 -4.30 13.86 -17.83
CA GLN A 451 -3.48 14.49 -16.78
C GLN A 451 -2.93 13.37 -15.88
N PHE A 452 -1.61 13.29 -15.75
CA PHE A 452 -0.93 12.30 -14.92
C PHE A 452 -0.85 12.70 -13.45
N ALA A 453 -0.87 11.71 -12.57
CA ALA A 453 -0.54 11.85 -11.15
C ALA A 453 0.95 12.18 -10.95
N ASP A 454 1.28 12.71 -9.76
CA ASP A 454 2.67 13.04 -9.37
C ASP A 454 3.44 11.85 -8.79
N TYR A 455 2.71 10.90 -8.18
CA TYR A 455 3.24 9.67 -7.62
C TYR A 455 3.28 8.57 -8.69
N HIS A 456 4.32 7.73 -8.62
CA HIS A 456 4.62 6.69 -9.60
C HIS A 456 5.11 5.40 -8.94
N GLY A 457 4.39 4.92 -7.92
CA GLY A 457 4.85 3.73 -7.22
C GLY A 457 4.91 2.50 -8.14
N HIS A 458 5.92 1.66 -7.88
CA HIS A 458 6.41 0.61 -8.79
C HIS A 458 6.73 1.07 -10.23
N GLY A 459 6.82 2.38 -10.49
CA GLY A 459 7.11 2.98 -11.79
C GLY A 459 5.90 3.13 -12.70
N TRP A 460 4.69 2.86 -12.20
CA TRP A 460 3.46 2.89 -12.98
C TRP A 460 2.96 4.32 -13.17
N ASN A 461 2.26 4.55 -14.28
CA ASN A 461 1.68 5.85 -14.61
C ASN A 461 0.17 5.83 -14.40
N PHE A 462 -0.34 6.85 -13.74
CA PHE A 462 -1.76 6.99 -13.41
C PHE A 462 -2.34 8.25 -14.03
N ARG A 463 -3.51 8.13 -14.66
CA ARG A 463 -4.24 9.23 -15.30
C ARG A 463 -5.46 9.65 -14.49
N GLY A 464 -5.74 10.95 -14.49
CA GLY A 464 -6.94 11.52 -13.89
C GLY A 464 -8.19 11.09 -14.65
N VAL A 465 -9.27 10.86 -13.92
CA VAL A 465 -10.60 10.56 -14.46
C VAL A 465 -11.46 11.81 -14.35
N PHE A 466 -12.01 12.27 -15.46
CA PHE A 466 -12.77 13.52 -15.52
C PHE A 466 -14.22 13.26 -15.90
N LYS A 467 -15.11 14.12 -15.40
CA LYS A 467 -16.55 14.04 -15.66
C LYS A 467 -16.82 14.18 -17.16
N ARG A 468 -17.57 13.23 -17.71
CA ARG A 468 -17.96 13.20 -19.12
C ARG A 468 -19.44 12.87 -19.28
N ASP A 469 -20.03 13.31 -20.39
CA ASP A 469 -21.36 12.84 -20.81
C ASP A 469 -21.29 11.44 -21.45
N ARG A 470 -22.43 10.88 -21.83
CA ARG A 470 -22.52 9.55 -22.48
C ARG A 470 -21.86 9.49 -23.87
N LYS A 471 -21.56 10.63 -24.48
CA LYS A 471 -20.86 10.74 -25.77
C LYS A 471 -19.35 10.94 -25.58
N GLY A 472 -18.88 11.05 -24.33
CA GLY A 472 -17.48 11.26 -24.00
C GLY A 472 -17.04 12.72 -23.94
N ASN A 473 -17.96 13.70 -24.05
CA ASN A 473 -17.59 15.12 -23.95
C ASN A 473 -17.23 15.48 -22.51
N LEU A 474 -16.18 16.27 -22.32
CA LEU A 474 -15.79 16.81 -21.01
C LEU A 474 -16.88 17.72 -20.46
N LEU A 475 -17.16 17.62 -19.16
CA LEU A 475 -18.18 18.42 -18.50
C LEU A 475 -17.61 19.28 -17.37
N ASP A 476 -18.16 20.48 -17.24
CA ASP A 476 -17.97 21.33 -16.06
C ASP A 476 -18.82 20.85 -14.86
N LYS A 477 -18.74 21.58 -13.76
CA LYS A 477 -19.50 21.31 -12.53
C LYS A 477 -21.02 21.35 -12.75
N ASP A 478 -21.48 22.25 -13.63
CA ASP A 478 -22.90 22.51 -13.92
C ASP A 478 -23.45 21.52 -14.96
N GLY A 479 -22.57 20.77 -15.62
CA GLY A 479 -22.90 19.77 -16.63
C GLY A 479 -22.87 20.31 -18.06
N ASN A 480 -22.30 21.49 -18.29
CA ASN A 480 -22.09 22.02 -19.64
C ASN A 480 -20.86 21.37 -20.27
N ILE A 481 -20.91 21.25 -21.60
CA ILE A 481 -19.79 20.72 -22.39
C ILE A 481 -18.65 21.74 -22.39
N ILE A 482 -17.44 21.27 -22.11
CA ILE A 482 -16.20 22.04 -22.26
C ILE A 482 -15.59 21.67 -23.61
N SER A 483 -15.18 22.68 -24.38
CA SER A 483 -14.48 22.46 -25.66
C SER A 483 -13.18 21.71 -25.42
N ASN A 484 -12.86 20.75 -26.29
CA ASN A 484 -11.57 20.04 -26.23
C ASN A 484 -10.39 21.00 -26.42
N ASP A 485 -10.56 22.13 -27.11
CA ASP A 485 -9.48 23.11 -27.33
C ASP A 485 -9.46 24.23 -26.27
N ASP A 486 -10.28 24.15 -25.22
CA ASP A 486 -10.27 25.15 -24.15
C ASP A 486 -8.93 25.09 -23.40
N PRO A 487 -8.12 26.18 -23.40
CA PRO A 487 -6.80 26.18 -22.78
C PRO A 487 -6.85 26.05 -21.24
N GLU A 488 -8.02 26.27 -20.63
CA GLU A 488 -8.24 26.18 -19.19
C GLU A 488 -8.98 24.92 -18.76
N LYS A 489 -9.17 23.94 -19.66
CA LYS A 489 -9.90 22.71 -19.33
C LYS A 489 -9.26 21.94 -18.17
N TRP A 490 -7.93 21.88 -18.13
CA TRP A 490 -7.16 21.19 -17.08
C TRP A 490 -6.69 22.10 -15.95
N ARG A 491 -6.42 23.37 -16.26
CA ARG A 491 -5.86 24.33 -15.31
C ARG A 491 -6.16 25.75 -15.77
N LYS A 492 -6.71 26.58 -14.89
CA LYS A 492 -6.97 27.99 -15.19
C LYS A 492 -5.68 28.79 -15.11
N LYS A 493 -5.62 29.93 -15.80
CA LYS A 493 -4.41 30.75 -15.91
C LYS A 493 -3.84 31.21 -14.56
N GLU A 494 -4.70 31.43 -13.58
CA GLU A 494 -4.37 31.88 -12.22
C GLU A 494 -4.01 30.76 -11.25
N GLU A 495 -4.20 29.49 -11.65
CA GLU A 495 -3.96 28.34 -10.77
C GLU A 495 -2.46 27.97 -10.73
N SER A 496 -1.92 27.81 -9.52
CA SER A 496 -0.58 27.26 -9.29
C SER A 496 -0.47 25.82 -9.79
N LYS A 497 0.75 25.34 -10.08
CA LYS A 497 1.02 23.97 -10.54
C LYS A 497 0.36 22.89 -9.67
N PHE A 498 0.36 23.08 -8.36
CA PHE A 498 -0.45 22.28 -7.45
C PHE A 498 -1.49 23.22 -6.84
N THR A 499 -2.78 22.93 -7.03
CA THR A 499 -3.86 23.77 -6.51
C THR A 499 -3.98 23.58 -4.99
N PRO A 500 -4.39 24.61 -4.25
CA PRO A 500 -4.67 24.46 -2.83
C PRO A 500 -5.78 23.43 -2.58
N ILE A 501 -5.73 22.81 -1.39
CA ILE A 501 -6.81 21.94 -0.90
C ILE A 501 -8.16 22.66 -1.02
N GLY A 502 -9.18 21.93 -1.47
CA GLY A 502 -10.53 22.43 -1.71
C GLY A 502 -10.77 23.00 -3.10
N THR A 503 -9.75 23.01 -3.97
CA THR A 503 -9.82 23.57 -5.33
C THR A 503 -9.69 22.46 -6.37
N ASN A 504 -10.74 22.26 -7.17
CA ASN A 504 -10.68 21.45 -8.38
C ASN A 504 -9.92 22.21 -9.49
N PRO A 505 -8.84 21.64 -10.07
CA PRO A 505 -8.04 22.31 -11.09
C PRO A 505 -8.80 22.39 -12.42
N GLY A 506 -8.71 23.54 -13.09
CA GLY A 506 -9.30 23.76 -14.39
C GLY A 506 -10.83 23.91 -14.39
N LYS A 507 -11.41 23.90 -15.58
CA LYS A 507 -12.87 23.93 -15.80
C LYS A 507 -13.50 22.54 -15.69
N THR A 508 -12.76 21.49 -16.07
CA THR A 508 -13.24 20.10 -16.02
C THR A 508 -13.31 19.59 -14.59
N VAL A 509 -14.28 18.72 -14.29
CA VAL A 509 -14.38 18.12 -12.95
C VAL A 509 -13.51 16.87 -12.88
N HIS A 510 -12.45 16.91 -12.07
CA HIS A 510 -11.66 15.74 -11.71
C HIS A 510 -12.48 14.89 -10.72
N MET A 511 -12.77 13.65 -11.08
CA MET A 511 -13.71 12.76 -10.37
C MET A 511 -13.10 12.13 -9.11
N MET A 512 -12.30 12.87 -8.34
CA MET A 512 -11.86 12.42 -7.03
C MET A 512 -13.01 12.42 -6.01
N SER A 513 -12.81 11.70 -4.91
CA SER A 513 -13.71 11.80 -3.75
C SER A 513 -13.78 13.25 -3.27
N ILE A 514 -14.98 13.73 -2.94
CA ILE A 514 -15.16 15.05 -2.33
C ILE A 514 -14.35 15.20 -1.03
N HIS A 515 -14.13 14.09 -0.31
CA HIS A 515 -13.28 14.06 0.87
C HIS A 515 -11.83 14.40 0.51
N ALA A 516 -11.27 13.76 -0.53
CA ALA A 516 -9.93 14.04 -1.03
C ALA A 516 -9.79 15.48 -1.53
N GLU A 517 -10.79 15.98 -2.29
CA GLU A 517 -10.80 17.37 -2.76
C GLU A 517 -10.71 18.35 -1.58
N LYS A 518 -11.47 18.09 -0.50
CA LYS A 518 -11.45 18.91 0.72
C LYS A 518 -10.28 18.61 1.66
N GLY A 519 -9.31 17.80 1.24
CA GLY A 519 -8.04 17.56 1.92
C GLY A 519 -8.03 16.43 2.94
N MET A 520 -9.12 15.67 3.04
CA MET A 520 -9.21 14.52 3.93
C MET A 520 -8.24 13.42 3.46
N GLN A 521 -7.44 12.91 4.38
CA GLN A 521 -6.50 11.83 4.17
C GLN A 521 -7.08 10.49 4.62
N CYS A 522 -6.53 9.37 4.15
CA CYS A 522 -6.98 8.04 4.57
C CYS A 522 -7.01 7.87 6.10
N ALA A 523 -6.03 8.42 6.82
CA ALA A 523 -5.96 8.36 8.29
C ALA A 523 -7.07 9.16 9.02
N ASP A 524 -7.81 10.02 8.32
CA ASP A 524 -8.93 10.77 8.89
C ASP A 524 -10.19 9.90 9.06
N CYS A 525 -10.34 8.85 8.24
CA CYS A 525 -11.46 7.90 8.29
C CYS A 525 -11.05 6.47 8.69
N HIS A 526 -9.79 6.06 8.47
CA HIS A 526 -9.27 4.78 8.94
C HIS A 526 -8.60 4.94 10.31
N PHE A 527 -9.25 4.41 11.34
CA PHE A 527 -8.78 4.54 12.73
C PHE A 527 -7.81 3.41 13.10
N ALA A 528 -7.51 3.31 14.40
CA ALA A 528 -6.55 2.35 14.92
C ALA A 528 -6.90 0.89 14.57
N GLN A 529 -8.17 0.50 14.57
CA GLN A 529 -8.57 -0.86 14.23
C GLN A 529 -8.50 -1.13 12.74
N ASP A 530 -9.00 -0.22 11.89
CA ASP A 530 -8.84 -0.36 10.43
C ASP A 530 -7.38 -0.44 10.01
N SER A 531 -6.51 0.31 10.70
CA SER A 531 -5.08 0.40 10.38
C SER A 531 -4.26 -0.77 10.92
N HIS A 532 -4.54 -1.25 12.13
CA HIS A 532 -3.78 -2.35 12.74
C HIS A 532 -4.50 -3.69 12.68
N GLY A 533 -5.75 -3.75 12.24
CA GLY A 533 -6.59 -4.94 12.32
C GLY A 533 -7.29 -5.13 13.68
N THR A 534 -8.20 -6.09 13.73
CA THR A 534 -9.03 -6.38 14.91
C THR A 534 -8.35 -7.29 15.95
N GLY A 535 -7.14 -7.77 15.65
CA GLY A 535 -6.51 -8.88 16.37
C GLY A 535 -6.94 -10.26 15.89
N TYR A 536 -7.99 -10.34 15.08
CA TYR A 536 -8.40 -11.54 14.36
C TYR A 536 -7.89 -11.52 12.92
N ILE A 537 -7.84 -12.70 12.31
CA ILE A 537 -7.49 -12.87 10.91
C ILE A 537 -8.73 -12.66 10.05
N HIS A 538 -8.61 -11.83 9.02
CA HIS A 538 -9.60 -11.63 7.97
C HIS A 538 -9.00 -11.97 6.60
N GLY A 539 -9.77 -12.65 5.75
CA GLY A 539 -9.35 -12.98 4.38
C GLY A 539 -9.71 -11.91 3.35
N GLU A 540 -10.80 -11.18 3.58
CA GLU A 540 -11.39 -10.23 2.63
C GLU A 540 -11.42 -8.81 3.18
N VAL A 541 -11.14 -7.82 2.33
CA VAL A 541 -11.11 -6.41 2.71
C VAL A 541 -12.43 -5.89 3.27
N ALA A 542 -13.57 -6.31 2.71
CA ALA A 542 -14.89 -5.87 3.16
C ALA A 542 -15.20 -6.29 4.60
N ASN A 543 -14.68 -7.45 5.03
CA ASN A 543 -14.88 -7.97 6.39
C ASN A 543 -14.02 -7.23 7.43
N ALA A 544 -12.94 -6.58 6.99
CA ALA A 544 -12.00 -5.86 7.85
C ALA A 544 -12.39 -4.39 8.13
N VAL A 545 -13.51 -3.90 7.57
CA VAL A 545 -13.93 -2.49 7.68
C VAL A 545 -14.64 -2.22 9.03
N GLU A 546 -14.12 -1.26 9.78
CA GLU A 546 -14.68 -0.79 11.06
C GLU A 546 -15.80 0.24 10.85
N ILE A 547 -15.62 1.20 9.95
CA ILE A 547 -16.50 2.37 9.79
C ILE A 547 -17.37 2.31 8.53
N ARG A 548 -18.61 2.80 8.63
CA ARG A 548 -19.55 2.99 7.52
C ARG A 548 -19.88 4.47 7.32
N CYS A 549 -20.34 4.84 6.12
CA CYS A 549 -20.72 6.21 5.80
C CYS A 549 -21.78 6.77 6.77
N LYS A 550 -22.74 5.95 7.18
CA LYS A 550 -23.82 6.34 8.11
C LYS A 550 -23.33 6.69 9.51
N ASP A 551 -22.16 6.21 9.91
CA ASP A 551 -21.62 6.42 11.26
C ASP A 551 -21.22 7.89 11.46
N CYS A 552 -20.88 8.58 10.35
CA CYS A 552 -20.60 10.02 10.33
C CYS A 552 -21.71 10.85 9.69
N HIS A 553 -22.42 10.33 8.68
CA HIS A 553 -23.40 11.09 7.93
C HIS A 553 -24.86 10.90 8.40
N GLY A 554 -25.13 9.85 9.19
CA GLY A 554 -26.48 9.45 9.58
C GLY A 554 -27.28 8.84 8.43
N THR A 555 -28.59 8.77 8.62
CA THR A 555 -29.57 8.25 7.64
C THR A 555 -30.59 9.31 7.28
N ALA A 556 -31.57 8.99 6.42
CA ALA A 556 -32.66 9.90 6.10
C ALA A 556 -33.53 10.27 7.32
N SER A 557 -33.61 9.39 8.33
CA SER A 557 -34.47 9.56 9.51
C SER A 557 -33.70 9.94 10.78
N LYS A 558 -32.43 9.56 10.89
CA LYS A 558 -31.62 9.72 12.12
C LYS A 558 -30.31 10.43 11.85
N TYR A 559 -29.92 11.29 12.79
CA TYR A 559 -28.55 11.81 12.86
C TYR A 559 -27.58 10.68 13.24
N PRO A 560 -26.29 10.78 12.89
CA PRO A 560 -25.30 9.78 13.28
C PRO A 560 -25.17 9.74 14.81
N ASN A 561 -25.03 8.54 15.37
CA ASN A 561 -24.73 8.34 16.79
C ASN A 561 -23.21 8.39 17.07
N ALA A 562 -22.37 8.50 16.02
CA ALA A 562 -20.91 8.51 16.10
C ALA A 562 -20.29 7.23 16.70
N TYR A 563 -20.97 6.09 16.56
CA TYR A 563 -20.42 4.77 16.84
C TYR A 563 -20.21 4.00 15.54
N THR A 564 -19.05 3.37 15.39
CA THR A 564 -18.73 2.60 14.19
C THR A 564 -19.59 1.34 14.05
N SER A 565 -20.01 1.01 12.83
CA SER A 565 -20.96 -0.08 12.57
C SER A 565 -20.55 -1.03 11.43
N GLY A 566 -19.30 -1.00 10.98
CA GLY A 566 -18.79 -1.90 9.95
C GLY A 566 -18.67 -3.36 10.40
N PRO A 567 -18.44 -4.32 9.48
CA PRO A 567 -18.37 -5.75 9.80
C PRO A 567 -17.27 -6.10 10.80
N ALA A 568 -16.15 -5.38 10.78
CA ALA A 568 -15.07 -5.54 11.74
C ALA A 568 -15.30 -4.76 13.04
N SER A 569 -16.35 -3.95 13.14
CA SER A 569 -16.59 -3.14 14.32
C SER A 569 -16.79 -4.02 15.55
N ARG A 570 -16.15 -3.63 16.65
CA ARG A 570 -16.33 -4.31 17.94
C ARG A 570 -17.80 -4.24 18.41
N PRO A 571 -18.25 -5.14 19.29
CA PRO A 571 -19.58 -5.04 19.89
C PRO A 571 -19.83 -3.65 20.50
N GLY A 572 -20.93 -3.01 20.09
CA GLY A 572 -21.29 -1.64 20.51
C GLY A 572 -20.55 -0.51 19.77
N GLY A 573 -19.61 -0.83 18.89
CA GLY A 573 -18.86 0.13 18.09
C GLY A 573 -17.77 0.89 18.83
N THR A 574 -16.90 1.52 18.06
CA THR A 574 -15.92 2.49 18.54
C THR A 574 -16.58 3.86 18.63
N ASP A 575 -16.46 4.50 19.81
CA ASP A 575 -16.96 5.85 20.03
C ASP A 575 -16.03 6.86 19.36
N LEU A 576 -16.52 7.50 18.29
CA LEU A 576 -15.76 8.49 17.54
C LEU A 576 -15.60 9.82 18.32
N LEU A 577 -16.52 10.15 19.23
CA LEU A 577 -16.46 11.37 20.05
C LEU A 577 -15.37 11.31 21.13
N ALA A 578 -14.93 10.09 21.47
CA ALA A 578 -13.81 9.85 22.37
C ALA A 578 -12.45 10.12 21.70
N LEU A 579 -12.37 10.10 20.36
CA LEU A 579 -11.12 10.26 19.64
C LEU A 579 -10.52 11.66 19.84
N ARG A 580 -9.18 11.69 19.94
CA ARG A 580 -8.38 12.92 20.10
C ARG A 580 -7.28 12.97 19.06
N ASN A 581 -7.03 14.17 18.55
CA ASN A 581 -5.89 14.46 17.68
C ASN A 581 -4.62 14.70 18.51
N PRO A 582 -3.43 14.68 17.89
CA PRO A 582 -2.17 14.95 18.59
C PRO A 582 -2.12 16.31 19.29
N ASP A 583 -2.89 17.29 18.81
CA ASP A 583 -3.05 18.62 19.42
C ASP A 583 -4.00 18.64 20.63
N GLY A 584 -4.55 17.49 21.03
CA GLY A 584 -5.46 17.34 22.16
C GLY A 584 -6.92 17.69 21.86
N LYS A 585 -7.26 18.16 20.66
CA LYS A 585 -8.66 18.45 20.29
C LYS A 585 -9.44 17.16 20.02
N ARG A 586 -10.77 17.22 20.19
CA ARG A 586 -11.67 16.13 19.76
C ARG A 586 -11.60 16.01 18.24
N ARG A 587 -11.44 14.78 17.74
CA ARG A 587 -11.50 14.54 16.29
C ARG A 587 -12.91 14.74 15.76
N PHE A 588 -13.90 14.26 16.49
CA PHE A 588 -15.31 14.41 16.17
C PHE A 588 -16.02 15.16 17.30
N GLU A 589 -16.90 16.09 16.94
CA GLU A 589 -17.58 16.93 17.92
C GLU A 589 -18.90 17.48 17.39
N TRP A 590 -19.94 17.43 18.21
CA TRP A 590 -21.16 18.20 17.99
C TRP A 590 -21.01 19.58 18.61
N ILE A 591 -21.22 20.63 17.82
CA ILE A 591 -21.19 22.02 18.29
C ILE A 591 -22.47 22.76 17.88
N LYS A 592 -22.76 23.87 18.55
CA LYS A 592 -23.83 24.79 18.14
C LYS A 592 -23.27 25.85 17.19
N LYS A 593 -23.88 26.00 16.01
CA LYS A 593 -23.58 27.06 15.04
C LYS A 593 -24.88 27.63 14.50
N ASP A 594 -25.07 28.94 14.63
CA ASP A 594 -26.29 29.64 14.23
C ASP A 594 -27.58 28.99 14.80
N GLY A 595 -27.53 28.60 16.08
CA GLY A 595 -28.64 27.94 16.77
C GLY A 595 -28.88 26.46 16.41
N ARG A 596 -28.09 25.88 15.49
CA ARG A 596 -28.23 24.49 15.02
C ARG A 596 -27.11 23.61 15.52
N ASP A 597 -27.40 22.33 15.72
CA ASP A 597 -26.37 21.31 15.96
C ASP A 597 -25.65 20.99 14.65
N VAL A 598 -24.33 21.11 14.65
CA VAL A 598 -23.47 20.75 13.52
C VAL A 598 -22.44 19.72 13.97
N PHE A 599 -22.22 18.71 13.14
CA PHE A 599 -21.23 17.67 13.41
C PHE A 599 -19.93 18.02 12.70
N ILE A 600 -18.85 18.18 13.45
CA ILE A 600 -17.52 18.55 12.97
C ILE A 600 -16.61 17.33 13.03
N GLN A 601 -15.83 17.15 11.96
CA GLN A 601 -14.65 16.27 11.93
C GLN A 601 -13.40 17.11 11.71
N ARG A 602 -12.32 16.84 12.45
CA ARG A 602 -11.02 17.52 12.31
C ARG A 602 -10.00 16.58 11.70
N SER A 603 -9.12 17.10 10.85
CA SER A 603 -8.06 16.28 10.28
C SER A 603 -7.07 15.85 11.36
N ILE A 604 -6.67 14.57 11.35
CA ILE A 604 -5.53 14.06 12.12
C ILE A 604 -4.20 14.54 11.54
N VAL A 605 -4.18 14.87 10.24
CA VAL A 605 -2.96 15.23 9.51
C VAL A 605 -2.68 16.73 9.55
N ASP A 606 -3.68 17.55 9.21
CA ASP A 606 -3.56 19.02 9.25
C ASP A 606 -4.37 19.61 10.42
N PRO A 607 -3.74 20.10 11.49
CA PRO A 607 -4.45 20.66 12.64
C PRO A 607 -5.24 21.95 12.34
N LYS A 608 -5.04 22.55 11.15
CA LYS A 608 -5.79 23.73 10.69
C LYS A 608 -7.06 23.37 9.94
N LEU A 609 -7.25 22.10 9.60
CA LEU A 609 -8.35 21.64 8.76
C LEU A 609 -9.45 20.96 9.58
N GLU A 610 -10.67 21.48 9.43
CA GLU A 610 -11.88 20.87 9.96
C GLU A 610 -13.03 20.99 8.97
N TRP A 611 -13.97 20.05 9.04
CA TRP A 611 -15.08 19.92 8.12
C TRP A 611 -16.41 19.84 8.88
N GLU A 612 -17.38 20.63 8.43
CA GLU A 612 -18.78 20.42 8.79
C GLU A 612 -19.32 19.25 7.99
N VAL A 613 -19.56 18.12 8.66
CA VAL A 613 -19.99 16.87 8.03
C VAL A 613 -21.36 17.08 7.39
N SER A 614 -21.52 16.61 6.15
CA SER A 614 -22.79 16.69 5.43
C SER A 614 -23.76 15.63 5.96
N LEU A 615 -24.78 16.05 6.72
CA LEU A 615 -25.72 15.11 7.34
C LEU A 615 -26.85 14.72 6.38
N VAL A 616 -27.14 13.42 6.29
CA VAL A 616 -28.16 12.91 5.35
C VAL A 616 -29.53 13.48 5.68
N LYS A 617 -29.91 13.49 6.96
CA LYS A 617 -31.17 14.04 7.47
C LYS A 617 -31.38 15.49 7.02
N ASP A 618 -30.36 16.33 7.19
CA ASP A 618 -30.38 17.74 6.78
C ASP A 618 -30.63 17.93 5.27
N SER A 619 -30.11 17.02 4.43
CA SER A 619 -30.29 17.07 2.98
C SER A 619 -31.70 16.71 2.51
N VAL A 620 -32.48 16.01 3.36
CA VAL A 620 -33.82 15.52 3.03
C VAL A 620 -34.95 16.25 3.76
N THR A 621 -34.65 17.02 4.80
CA THR A 621 -35.62 17.80 5.57
C THR A 621 -35.97 19.12 4.87
N LYS A 622 -37.22 19.24 4.39
CA LYS A 622 -37.75 20.50 3.83
C LYS A 622 -37.64 21.63 4.86
N GLY A 623 -37.24 22.82 4.40
CA GLY A 623 -37.04 24.00 5.26
C GLY A 623 -35.65 24.08 5.91
N HIS A 624 -34.85 23.00 5.88
CA HIS A 624 -33.47 23.08 6.35
C HIS A 624 -32.59 23.80 5.30
N PRO A 625 -31.59 24.63 5.69
CA PRO A 625 -30.73 25.35 4.75
C PRO A 625 -29.95 24.46 3.77
N LYS A 626 -29.67 23.20 4.16
CA LYS A 626 -28.99 22.20 3.32
C LYS A 626 -29.95 21.30 2.53
N TYR A 627 -31.25 21.58 2.53
CA TYR A 627 -32.24 20.78 1.81
C TYR A 627 -31.91 20.71 0.32
N ASN A 628 -31.91 19.49 -0.23
CA ASN A 628 -31.73 19.27 -1.66
C ASN A 628 -32.83 18.34 -2.19
N LYS A 629 -33.71 18.87 -3.05
CA LYS A 629 -34.85 18.12 -3.60
C LYS A 629 -34.43 16.83 -4.34
N LYS A 630 -33.31 16.85 -5.07
CA LYS A 630 -32.80 15.67 -5.78
C LYS A 630 -32.32 14.60 -4.79
N ALA A 631 -31.58 15.00 -3.76
CA ALA A 631 -31.13 14.11 -2.70
C ALA A 631 -32.30 13.53 -1.91
N ALA A 632 -33.29 14.37 -1.55
CA ALA A 632 -34.53 13.96 -0.89
C ALA A 632 -35.25 12.89 -1.71
N ARG A 633 -35.53 13.16 -2.99
CA ARG A 633 -36.18 12.19 -3.87
C ARG A 633 -35.38 10.89 -3.96
N ALA A 634 -34.08 10.96 -4.22
CA ALA A 634 -33.25 9.76 -4.35
C ALA A 634 -33.27 8.90 -3.07
N LYS A 635 -33.15 9.50 -1.89
CA LYS A 635 -33.03 8.76 -0.62
C LYS A 635 -34.36 8.34 0.00
N THR A 636 -35.49 8.88 -0.47
CA THR A 636 -36.80 8.68 0.14
C THR A 636 -37.87 8.15 -0.81
N ILE A 637 -37.47 7.68 -2.00
CA ILE A 637 -38.40 7.10 -2.98
C ILE A 637 -38.88 5.72 -2.52
N SER A 638 -40.18 5.45 -2.72
CA SER A 638 -40.81 4.16 -2.42
C SER A 638 -40.44 3.09 -3.44
N LYS A 639 -40.43 1.83 -3.00
CA LYS A 639 -40.23 0.62 -3.83
C LYS A 639 -41.32 0.46 -4.90
N ASN A 640 -42.57 0.72 -4.53
CA ASN A 640 -43.74 0.26 -5.29
C ASN A 640 -44.47 1.39 -6.04
N ASN A 641 -44.20 2.64 -5.64
CA ASN A 641 -44.93 3.81 -6.09
C ASN A 641 -43.87 4.90 -6.33
N ILE A 642 -44.02 5.76 -7.33
CA ILE A 642 -43.08 6.88 -7.58
C ILE A 642 -43.13 7.96 -6.49
N ASP A 643 -43.88 7.72 -5.41
CA ASP A 643 -43.98 8.53 -4.21
C ASP A 643 -42.63 8.62 -3.48
N TRP A 644 -42.35 9.79 -2.91
CA TRP A 644 -41.13 10.02 -2.16
C TRP A 644 -41.34 11.07 -1.07
N GLY A 645 -40.55 10.96 -0.01
CA GLY A 645 -40.52 11.91 1.10
C GLY A 645 -40.37 11.22 2.45
N LEU A 646 -40.24 12.02 3.51
CA LEU A 646 -40.05 11.52 4.88
C LEU A 646 -41.25 10.73 5.43
N GLY A 647 -42.40 10.76 4.75
CA GLY A 647 -43.58 9.97 5.10
C GLY A 647 -43.55 8.54 4.56
N VAL A 648 -42.60 8.18 3.69
CA VAL A 648 -42.44 6.80 3.21
C VAL A 648 -41.83 5.95 4.33
N PRO A 649 -42.48 4.84 4.75
CA PRO A 649 -41.95 3.94 5.77
C PRO A 649 -40.57 3.37 5.38
N LYS A 650 -39.71 3.13 6.36
CA LYS A 650 -38.31 2.70 6.13
C LYS A 650 -38.21 1.42 5.31
N ASP A 651 -39.04 0.42 5.61
CA ASP A 651 -39.14 -0.87 4.93
C ASP A 651 -39.64 -0.76 3.48
N GLN A 652 -40.34 0.34 3.16
CA GLN A 652 -40.82 0.64 1.81
C GLN A 652 -39.87 1.53 1.00
N LEU A 653 -38.76 2.00 1.56
CA LEU A 653 -37.77 2.78 0.83
C LEU A 653 -37.04 1.91 -0.20
N ALA A 654 -36.98 2.34 -1.47
CA ALA A 654 -36.23 1.64 -2.51
C ALA A 654 -34.73 1.56 -2.23
N HIS A 655 -34.22 2.53 -1.46
CA HIS A 655 -32.83 2.69 -1.08
C HIS A 655 -32.66 2.64 0.44
N ASN A 656 -33.27 1.64 1.09
CA ASN A 656 -33.15 1.43 2.53
C ASN A 656 -31.68 1.25 2.94
N ASP A 657 -31.23 2.02 3.93
CA ASP A 657 -29.85 2.01 4.46
C ASP A 657 -29.45 0.70 5.16
N GLU A 658 -30.40 -0.21 5.40
CA GLU A 658 -30.13 -1.57 5.91
C GLU A 658 -29.87 -2.59 4.80
N GLU A 659 -30.32 -2.33 3.57
CA GLU A 659 -30.25 -3.27 2.45
C GLU A 659 -29.27 -2.80 1.35
N MET A 660 -28.94 -1.51 1.32
CA MET A 660 -28.07 -0.93 0.28
C MET A 660 -26.98 -0.02 0.87
N GLU A 661 -25.75 -0.26 0.45
CA GLU A 661 -24.60 0.55 0.83
C GLU A 661 -24.55 1.89 0.09
N CYS A 662 -24.16 2.96 0.78
CA CYS A 662 -24.13 4.32 0.23
C CYS A 662 -23.18 4.44 -0.99
N PHE A 663 -22.05 3.72 -0.94
CA PHE A 663 -21.05 3.78 -2.00
C PHE A 663 -21.55 3.22 -3.34
N THR A 664 -22.62 2.41 -3.35
CA THR A 664 -23.26 1.90 -4.59
C THR A 664 -23.68 3.03 -5.54
N CYS A 665 -24.06 4.19 -5.01
CA CYS A 665 -24.40 5.37 -5.80
C CYS A 665 -23.38 6.51 -5.69
N HIS A 666 -22.63 6.55 -4.58
CA HIS A 666 -21.68 7.63 -4.30
C HIS A 666 -20.26 7.38 -4.82
N LEU A 667 -19.97 6.19 -5.35
CA LEU A 667 -18.78 5.88 -6.14
C LEU A 667 -19.16 5.70 -7.61
N SER A 668 -19.10 6.77 -8.41
CA SER A 668 -19.72 6.80 -9.75
C SER A 668 -18.90 6.13 -10.86
N TRP A 669 -17.60 5.87 -10.62
CA TRP A 669 -16.69 5.36 -11.65
C TRP A 669 -15.64 4.39 -11.09
N THR A 670 -15.68 4.07 -9.79
CA THR A 670 -14.75 3.11 -9.19
C THR A 670 -14.91 1.76 -9.89
N THR A 671 -13.81 1.27 -10.46
CA THR A 671 -13.78 -0.02 -11.14
C THR A 671 -13.82 -1.15 -10.12
N SER A 672 -14.93 -1.91 -10.07
CA SER A 672 -14.96 -3.25 -9.47
C SER A 672 -14.41 -4.23 -10.51
N CYS A 673 -13.13 -4.57 -10.42
CA CYS A 673 -12.46 -5.30 -11.48
C CYS A 673 -13.01 -6.73 -11.66
N ALA A 674 -13.12 -7.19 -12.90
CA ALA A 674 -13.62 -8.52 -13.26
C ALA A 674 -12.52 -9.58 -13.47
N GLY A 675 -11.25 -9.26 -13.18
CA GLY A 675 -10.08 -10.15 -13.33
C GLY A 675 -8.88 -9.47 -13.97
N CYS A 676 -7.67 -9.98 -13.70
CA CYS A 676 -6.43 -9.53 -14.35
C CYS A 676 -6.10 -10.43 -15.53
N HIS A 677 -6.01 -9.88 -16.74
CA HIS A 677 -5.46 -10.56 -17.91
C HIS A 677 -4.04 -10.05 -18.16
N LEU A 678 -3.07 -10.54 -17.38
CA LEU A 678 -1.66 -10.19 -17.59
C LEU A 678 -1.02 -11.20 -18.56
N PRO A 679 -0.32 -10.76 -19.62
CA PRO A 679 0.52 -11.65 -20.40
C PRO A 679 1.62 -12.23 -19.50
N ILE A 680 1.78 -13.56 -19.52
CA ILE A 680 2.74 -14.26 -18.65
C ILE A 680 4.00 -14.62 -19.44
N GLU A 681 5.15 -14.12 -19.00
CA GLU A 681 6.47 -14.54 -19.47
C GLU A 681 7.22 -15.33 -18.37
N ALA A 682 7.08 -16.65 -18.36
CA ALA A 682 7.61 -17.49 -17.26
C ALA A 682 9.05 -18.03 -17.47
N ASN A 683 9.58 -17.97 -18.70
CA ASN A 683 10.75 -18.76 -19.14
C ASN A 683 12.03 -17.94 -19.31
N TRP A 684 12.36 -17.09 -18.33
CA TRP A 684 13.60 -16.33 -18.33
C TRP A 684 14.74 -17.14 -17.69
N LYS A 685 15.81 -17.43 -18.46
CA LYS A 685 17.03 -18.08 -17.93
C LYS A 685 17.86 -17.06 -17.14
N THR A 686 17.95 -17.22 -15.82
CA THR A 686 18.72 -16.33 -14.94
C THR A 686 19.71 -17.12 -14.07
N LYS A 687 20.77 -16.46 -13.58
CA LYS A 687 21.76 -17.08 -12.67
C LYS A 687 21.20 -17.30 -11.24
N SER A 688 20.20 -16.51 -10.86
CA SER A 688 19.38 -16.68 -9.67
C SER A 688 17.96 -16.20 -9.95
N HIS A 689 17.00 -16.73 -9.18
CA HIS A 689 15.67 -16.14 -9.10
C HIS A 689 15.63 -15.08 -8.03
#